data_AF-A0A318EWE1-F1
#
_entry.id   AF-A0A318EWE1-F1
#
_cell.length_a   1.000
_cell.length_b   1.000
_cell.length_c   1.000
_cell.angle_alpha   90.00
_cell.angle_beta   90.00
_cell.angle_gamma   90.00
#
_symmetry.space_group_name_H-M   'P 1'
#
loop_
_entity.id
_entity.type
_entity.pdbx_description
1 polymer ?
#
loop_
_entity_poly.entity_id
_entity_poly.type
_entity_poly.pdbx_seq_one_letter_code
_entity_poly.pdbx_strand_id
1 'polypeptide(L)'
;MKKVKYMISILLIISGFLFTGELFIYFLDNFQESYYRANFVFDNLPDENTNPYIVEEFLLVAQETGVDFFIVDSNIVSDYEKYITVYGTENAIKALKNRKILDKEYEGLFTGKTKVRYLNFEKVENIKRFDNFYFIGENSKLENMRAFKKKLINEYGGGFPRVYGSDRSLYTNLFLVWGTIFILLTLLNAYEVIFQKKEVVIQLLLGEDLKIIFLKNIFMDIVVFSLMFLFLPKILINVSNVFFEYRYVITLYLIFILVSILIHASVFHINLKKDFANSKNSKTFLAMNYFLKIITTMLSTLLLAGNISILAEGINYYRQKDFFETNKEYCYYQLNYKIKNSIGKTGDDCCLVMQKFYQQYKSQSLQYIDLTNALECIYPFIVINKNSRDEVLKENPDMKNSLDQAKEDKYYFLIPDAMSENDEELNKAKEVFRFYFVQENSDDIEIIKYKDSLTLMSINYQLHLYRSKLIKNPIILLDNHSKIQEDLDSASRQLYYAYDIMYNIKQDDFDNFIQENQLENQIVVKTNVYELYQYNWKIIKRSVKLISVLSAFLILIQMSLIVFIIKIEYKVNSVEIAIKKVLGYNRLERNRKIFYSSLITMISISVSIILSLIFHIEQGVYLLISSVAIGLFEWIYIQIKISSVERSRIATILKGERL
;
A
#
# COMPACT_ATOMS: atom_id res chain seq x y z
N MET A 1 -26.00 -30.96 2.02
CA MET A 1 -25.13 -29.98 1.34
C MET A 1 -25.65 -28.54 1.43
N LYS A 2 -26.94 -28.29 1.11
CA LYS A 2 -27.60 -26.96 1.21
C LYS A 2 -27.28 -26.17 2.49
N LYS A 3 -27.44 -26.76 3.68
CA LYS A 3 -27.13 -26.09 4.98
C LYS A 3 -25.67 -25.63 5.09
N VAL A 4 -24.73 -26.48 4.69
CA VAL A 4 -23.29 -26.17 4.72
C VAL A 4 -22.94 -25.09 3.70
N LYS A 5 -23.55 -25.14 2.50
CA LYS A 5 -23.41 -24.08 1.49
C LYS A 5 -23.79 -22.73 2.10
N TYR A 6 -25.02 -22.61 2.60
CA TYR A 6 -25.53 -21.34 3.13
C TYR A 6 -24.71 -20.81 4.31
N MET A 7 -24.23 -21.67 5.20
CA MET A 7 -23.37 -21.25 6.30
C MET A 7 -22.03 -20.66 5.81
N ILE A 8 -21.39 -21.31 4.83
CA ILE A 8 -20.15 -20.80 4.21
C ILE A 8 -20.44 -19.50 3.44
N SER A 9 -21.58 -19.42 2.75
CA SER A 9 -21.99 -18.23 2.01
C SER A 9 -22.18 -17.01 2.89
N ILE A 10 -22.76 -17.18 4.09
CA ILE A 10 -22.90 -16.09 5.07
C ILE A 10 -21.52 -15.51 5.42
N LEU A 11 -20.55 -16.37 5.75
CA LEU A 11 -19.20 -15.94 6.11
C LEU A 11 -18.50 -15.19 4.96
N LEU A 12 -18.64 -15.69 3.73
CA LEU A 12 -18.06 -15.05 2.54
C LEU A 12 -18.72 -13.69 2.23
N ILE A 13 -20.04 -13.56 2.41
CA ILE A 13 -20.73 -12.29 2.15
C ILE A 13 -20.44 -11.27 3.25
N ILE A 14 -20.41 -11.68 4.53
CA ILE A 14 -20.03 -10.81 5.67
C ILE A 14 -18.63 -10.23 5.44
N SER A 15 -17.67 -11.07 5.08
CA SER A 15 -16.30 -10.64 4.82
C SER A 15 -16.18 -9.68 3.63
N GLY A 16 -16.92 -9.92 2.55
CA GLY A 16 -16.99 -8.98 1.42
C GLY A 16 -17.51 -7.60 1.82
N PHE A 17 -18.53 -7.55 2.67
CA PHE A 17 -19.07 -6.27 3.18
C PHE A 17 -18.10 -5.56 4.13
N LEU A 18 -17.49 -6.29 5.07
CA LEU A 18 -16.47 -5.71 5.96
C LEU A 18 -15.29 -5.14 5.15
N PHE A 19 -14.81 -5.86 4.14
CA PHE A 19 -13.77 -5.38 3.24
C PHE A 19 -14.20 -4.10 2.49
N THR A 20 -15.45 -4.05 2.02
CA THR A 20 -15.99 -2.87 1.33
C THR A 20 -15.98 -1.63 2.24
N GLY A 21 -16.28 -1.82 3.52
CA GLY A 21 -16.23 -0.76 4.51
C GLY A 21 -14.80 -0.28 4.81
N GLU A 22 -13.83 -1.17 4.90
CA GLU A 22 -12.41 -0.78 5.04
C GLU A 22 -11.87 -0.08 3.79
N LEU A 23 -12.26 -0.55 2.61
CA LEU A 23 -11.89 0.07 1.34
C LEU A 23 -12.42 1.51 1.23
N PHE A 24 -13.59 1.79 1.81
CA PHE A 24 -14.12 3.14 1.90
C PHE A 24 -13.26 4.05 2.79
N ILE A 25 -12.78 3.53 3.91
CA ILE A 25 -11.90 4.29 4.80
C ILE A 25 -10.56 4.59 4.09
N TYR A 26 -10.01 3.62 3.35
CA TYR A 26 -8.83 3.84 2.51
C TYR A 26 -9.08 4.83 1.37
N PHE A 27 -10.29 4.83 0.78
CA PHE A 27 -10.72 5.84 -0.18
C PHE A 27 -10.75 7.24 0.46
N LEU A 28 -11.32 7.39 1.66
CA LEU A 28 -11.31 8.67 2.37
C LEU A 28 -9.90 9.20 2.66
N ASP A 29 -8.90 8.33 2.81
CA ASP A 29 -7.53 8.78 3.03
C ASP A 29 -6.89 9.40 1.78
N ASN A 30 -7.38 9.07 0.58
CA ASN A 30 -6.71 9.39 -0.69
C ASN A 30 -7.63 9.94 -1.79
N PHE A 31 -8.91 10.21 -1.51
CA PHE A 31 -9.91 10.56 -2.53
C PHE A 31 -9.50 11.78 -3.38
N GLN A 32 -8.76 12.71 -2.78
CA GLN A 32 -8.30 13.94 -3.40
C GLN A 32 -7.35 13.68 -4.57
N GLU A 33 -6.58 12.59 -4.55
CA GLU A 33 -5.63 12.25 -5.62
C GLU A 33 -6.32 11.85 -6.94
N SER A 34 -7.63 11.57 -6.91
CA SER A 34 -8.43 11.31 -8.10
C SER A 34 -8.88 12.57 -8.86
N TYR A 35 -8.59 13.76 -8.32
CA TYR A 35 -8.93 15.05 -8.91
C TYR A 35 -7.73 15.71 -9.57
N TYR A 36 -7.99 16.68 -10.46
CA TYR A 36 -6.93 17.55 -10.97
C TYR A 36 -6.37 18.37 -9.82
N ARG A 37 -5.06 18.29 -9.62
CA ARG A 37 -4.32 19.03 -8.59
C ARG A 37 -3.44 20.09 -9.25
N ALA A 38 -3.51 21.32 -8.76
CA ALA A 38 -2.46 22.31 -8.98
C ALA A 38 -1.80 22.66 -7.65
N ASN A 39 -0.53 23.02 -7.75
CA ASN A 39 0.22 23.45 -6.60
C ASN A 39 0.28 24.98 -6.58
N PHE A 40 0.10 25.56 -5.40
CA PHE A 40 0.20 26.99 -5.16
C PHE A 40 1.29 27.25 -4.14
N VAL A 41 2.18 28.16 -4.51
CA VAL A 41 3.29 28.57 -3.68
C VAL A 41 2.99 30.00 -3.23
N PHE A 42 2.69 30.16 -1.95
CA PHE A 42 2.28 31.43 -1.33
C PHE A 42 3.45 32.28 -0.88
N ASP A 43 4.65 31.88 -1.27
CA ASP A 43 5.89 32.46 -0.87
C ASP A 43 5.82 33.97 -1.03
N ASN A 44 5.37 34.57 -2.13
CA ASN A 44 5.56 36.01 -2.36
C ASN A 44 4.76 37.03 -1.52
N LEU A 45 4.06 36.65 -0.44
CA LEU A 45 3.11 37.52 0.26
C LEU A 45 3.48 37.78 1.75
N PRO A 46 3.39 39.05 2.25
CA PRO A 46 3.61 39.39 3.66
C PRO A 46 2.65 38.62 4.59
N ASP A 47 3.05 38.33 5.84
CA ASP A 47 2.30 37.41 6.71
C ASP A 47 1.15 38.03 7.51
N GLU A 48 1.12 39.35 7.68
CA GLU A 48 0.02 40.01 8.39
C GLU A 48 -1.18 40.29 7.46
N ASN A 49 -2.34 39.71 7.80
CA ASN A 49 -3.66 40.01 7.22
C ASN A 49 -3.89 39.75 5.72
N THR A 50 -3.02 39.03 5.00
CA THR A 50 -3.26 38.67 3.59
C THR A 50 -4.22 37.49 3.41
N ASN A 51 -4.45 36.65 4.43
CA ASN A 51 -5.25 35.44 4.27
C ASN A 51 -6.69 35.69 3.76
N PRO A 52 -7.44 36.68 4.29
CA PRO A 52 -8.75 37.04 3.72
C PRO A 52 -8.68 37.48 2.26
N TYR A 53 -7.65 38.25 1.89
CA TYR A 53 -7.45 38.73 0.52
C TYR A 53 -7.20 37.57 -0.45
N ILE A 54 -6.32 36.63 -0.09
CA ILE A 54 -6.02 35.46 -0.92
C ILE A 54 -7.28 34.61 -1.12
N VAL A 55 -8.03 34.39 -0.03
CA VAL A 55 -9.27 33.62 -0.06
C VAL A 55 -10.30 34.29 -0.97
N GLU A 56 -10.48 35.62 -0.86
CA GLU A 56 -11.38 36.39 -1.71
C GLU A 56 -10.96 36.35 -3.18
N GLU A 57 -9.68 36.54 -3.48
CA GLU A 57 -9.16 36.51 -4.85
C GLU A 57 -9.35 35.13 -5.50
N PHE A 58 -9.05 34.04 -4.79
CA PHE A 58 -9.29 32.69 -5.28
C PHE A 58 -10.77 32.44 -5.57
N LEU A 59 -11.68 32.97 -4.74
CA LEU A 59 -13.12 32.88 -4.97
C LEU A 59 -13.57 33.71 -6.19
N LEU A 60 -13.04 34.91 -6.36
CA LEU A 60 -13.32 35.77 -7.52
C LEU A 60 -12.86 35.11 -8.82
N VAL A 61 -11.60 34.63 -8.87
CA VAL A 61 -11.06 33.97 -10.07
C VAL A 61 -11.82 32.67 -10.38
N ALA A 62 -12.26 31.94 -9.36
CA ALA A 62 -13.10 30.75 -9.51
C ALA A 62 -14.45 31.09 -10.15
N GLN A 63 -15.09 32.18 -9.73
CA GLN A 63 -16.33 32.66 -10.33
C GLN A 63 -16.12 33.08 -11.78
N GLU A 64 -15.06 33.83 -12.09
CA GLU A 64 -14.75 34.30 -13.45
C GLU A 64 -14.45 33.16 -14.43
N THR A 65 -13.83 32.09 -13.95
CA THR A 65 -13.42 30.94 -14.79
C THR A 65 -14.41 29.77 -14.76
N GLY A 66 -15.42 29.84 -13.89
CA GLY A 66 -16.39 28.77 -13.68
C GLY A 66 -15.77 27.48 -13.13
N VAL A 67 -14.74 27.62 -12.30
CA VAL A 67 -13.98 26.51 -11.71
C VAL A 67 -14.34 26.37 -10.24
N ASP A 68 -14.69 25.15 -9.84
CA ASP A 68 -14.93 24.79 -8.45
C ASP A 68 -13.73 24.03 -7.90
N PHE A 69 -13.34 24.32 -6.66
CA PHE A 69 -12.14 23.75 -6.07
C PHE A 69 -12.29 23.52 -4.56
N PHE A 70 -11.39 22.70 -4.02
CA PHE A 70 -11.29 22.42 -2.60
C PHE A 70 -9.84 22.12 -2.18
N ILE A 71 -9.59 22.22 -0.88
CA ILE A 71 -8.36 21.81 -0.21
C ILE A 71 -8.72 20.85 0.94
N VAL A 72 -7.76 20.01 1.34
CA VAL A 72 -7.96 18.98 2.36
C VAL A 72 -6.95 19.16 3.48
N ASP A 73 -7.44 19.31 4.71
CA ASP A 73 -6.65 19.20 5.92
C ASP A 73 -6.93 17.86 6.59
N SER A 74 -5.87 17.08 6.83
CA SER A 74 -5.96 15.76 7.45
C SER A 74 -5.18 15.78 8.75
N ASN A 75 -5.89 15.65 9.87
CA ASN A 75 -5.29 15.60 11.20
C ASN A 75 -5.53 14.24 11.85
N ILE A 76 -4.46 13.55 12.23
CA ILE A 76 -4.54 12.23 12.90
C ILE A 76 -4.46 12.48 14.41
N VAL A 77 -5.62 12.45 15.07
CA VAL A 77 -5.73 12.70 16.52
C VAL A 77 -5.22 11.51 17.33
N SER A 78 -5.52 10.28 16.90
CA SER A 78 -5.05 9.07 17.59
C SER A 78 -4.89 7.87 16.65
N ASP A 79 -4.43 6.74 17.20
CA ASP A 79 -4.38 5.44 16.52
C ASP A 79 -5.75 4.94 16.02
N TYR A 80 -6.85 5.51 16.54
CA TYR A 80 -8.21 5.12 16.25
C TYR A 80 -9.07 6.29 15.76
N GLU A 81 -8.51 7.49 15.57
CA GLU A 81 -9.30 8.67 15.22
C GLU A 81 -8.55 9.62 14.29
N LYS A 82 -9.18 9.93 13.16
CA LYS A 82 -8.69 10.84 12.13
C LYS A 82 -9.77 11.87 11.79
N TYR A 83 -9.36 13.11 11.60
CA TYR A 83 -10.19 14.21 11.13
C TYR A 83 -9.76 14.60 9.73
N ILE A 84 -10.73 14.71 8.83
CA ILE A 84 -10.55 15.22 7.47
C ILE A 84 -11.45 16.44 7.35
N THR A 85 -10.84 17.62 7.30
CA THR A 85 -11.55 18.87 7.09
C THR A 85 -11.35 19.29 5.64
N VAL A 86 -12.44 19.40 4.90
CA VAL A 86 -12.41 19.85 3.50
C VAL A 86 -12.94 21.27 3.45
N TYR A 87 -12.11 22.18 2.95
CA TYR A 87 -12.50 23.55 2.67
C TYR A 87 -12.70 23.70 1.16
N GLY A 88 -13.86 24.17 0.71
CA GLY A 88 -14.10 24.30 -0.73
C GLY A 88 -15.28 25.19 -1.07
N THR A 89 -15.46 25.45 -2.37
CA THR A 89 -16.62 26.17 -2.88
C THR A 89 -17.89 25.33 -2.66
N GLU A 90 -19.07 25.97 -2.64
CA GLU A 90 -20.34 25.28 -2.39
C GLU A 90 -20.59 24.12 -3.37
N ASN A 91 -20.32 24.36 -4.66
CA ASN A 91 -20.45 23.33 -5.70
C ASN A 91 -19.40 22.23 -5.55
N ALA A 92 -18.18 22.54 -5.06
CA ALA A 92 -17.18 21.52 -4.79
C ALA A 92 -17.60 20.61 -3.64
N ILE A 93 -18.09 21.18 -2.55
CA ILE A 93 -18.65 20.42 -1.42
C ILE A 93 -19.84 19.58 -1.90
N LYS A 94 -20.72 20.13 -2.74
CA LYS A 94 -21.86 19.39 -3.32
C LYS A 94 -21.38 18.23 -4.20
N ALA A 95 -20.34 18.43 -5.00
CA ALA A 95 -19.74 17.38 -5.82
C ALA A 95 -19.14 16.24 -4.98
N LEU A 96 -18.45 16.56 -3.89
CA LEU A 96 -17.90 15.56 -2.96
C LEU A 96 -19.02 14.79 -2.23
N LYS A 97 -20.08 15.49 -1.81
CA LYS A 97 -21.30 14.86 -1.24
C LYS A 97 -21.98 13.91 -2.23
N ASN A 98 -22.04 14.28 -3.51
CA ASN A 98 -22.55 13.40 -4.57
C ASN A 98 -21.68 12.14 -4.76
N ARG A 99 -20.39 12.23 -4.44
CA ARG A 99 -19.45 11.09 -4.34
C ARG A 99 -19.53 10.33 -3.00
N LYS A 100 -20.59 10.56 -2.21
CA LYS A 100 -20.87 9.90 -0.92
C LYS A 100 -19.84 10.19 0.19
N ILE A 101 -19.05 11.23 0.03
CA ILE A 101 -18.22 11.80 1.09
C ILE A 101 -19.12 12.80 1.82
N LEU A 102 -19.62 12.42 2.98
CA LEU A 102 -20.62 13.17 3.75
C LEU A 102 -19.98 13.74 5.00
N ASP A 103 -20.53 14.84 5.50
CA ASP A 103 -20.14 15.43 6.78
C ASP A 103 -20.65 14.55 7.93
N LYS A 104 -19.87 13.53 8.27
CA LYS A 104 -20.17 12.60 9.36
C LYS A 104 -18.94 11.84 9.80
N GLU A 105 -19.13 11.12 10.90
CA GLU A 105 -18.20 10.11 11.37
C GLU A 105 -18.41 8.80 10.62
N TYR A 106 -17.29 8.19 10.22
CA TYR A 106 -17.25 6.88 9.59
C TYR A 106 -16.45 5.94 10.47
N GLU A 107 -17.04 4.79 10.80
CA GLU A 107 -16.37 3.75 11.56
C GLU A 107 -15.76 2.71 10.60
N GLY A 108 -14.49 2.40 10.84
CA GLY A 108 -13.78 1.25 10.29
C GLY A 108 -13.52 0.25 11.40
N LEU A 109 -13.80 -1.02 11.14
CA LEU A 109 -13.63 -2.11 12.11
C LEU A 109 -12.16 -2.25 12.54
N PHE A 110 -11.22 -2.02 11.62
CA PHE A 110 -9.78 -2.17 11.85
C PHE A 110 -9.01 -0.86 11.82
N THR A 111 -9.51 0.11 11.05
CA THR A 111 -8.86 1.40 10.78
C THR A 111 -9.27 2.49 11.78
N GLY A 112 -10.33 2.28 12.57
CA GLY A 112 -10.84 3.24 13.56
C GLY A 112 -11.82 4.24 12.96
N LYS A 113 -12.01 5.38 13.61
CA LYS A 113 -12.95 6.44 13.28
C LYS A 113 -12.31 7.47 12.36
N THR A 114 -12.99 7.81 11.28
CA THR A 114 -12.62 8.91 10.39
C THR A 114 -13.78 9.90 10.35
N LYS A 115 -13.57 11.11 10.84
CA LYS A 115 -14.57 12.18 10.82
C LYS A 115 -14.30 13.13 9.67
N VAL A 116 -15.27 13.26 8.77
CA VAL A 116 -15.19 14.22 7.67
C VAL A 116 -16.03 15.44 8.02
N ARG A 117 -15.47 16.64 7.83
CA ARG A 117 -16.16 17.91 8.03
C ARG A 117 -16.00 18.80 6.79
N TYR A 118 -17.07 19.45 6.38
CA TYR A 118 -17.03 20.47 5.33
C TYR A 118 -17.09 21.87 5.93
N LEU A 119 -16.19 22.73 5.46
CA LEU A 119 -16.21 24.16 5.75
C LEU A 119 -16.19 24.92 4.43
N ASN A 120 -16.83 26.09 4.39
CA ASN A 120 -16.67 26.99 3.24
C ASN A 120 -15.20 27.41 3.16
N PHE A 121 -14.68 27.54 1.94
CA PHE A 121 -13.33 28.05 1.68
C PHE A 121 -13.06 29.40 2.35
N GLU A 122 -14.09 30.23 2.54
CA GLU A 122 -14.02 31.49 3.31
C GLU A 122 -13.52 31.32 4.76
N LYS A 123 -13.69 30.11 5.34
CA LYS A 123 -13.32 29.81 6.73
C LYS A 123 -11.90 29.26 6.88
N VAL A 124 -11.10 29.29 5.82
CA VAL A 124 -9.70 28.88 5.88
C VAL A 124 -8.92 29.93 6.68
N GLU A 125 -8.44 29.57 7.87
CA GLU A 125 -7.69 30.49 8.75
C GLU A 125 -6.24 30.71 8.30
N ASN A 126 -5.62 29.69 7.71
CA ASN A 126 -4.25 29.76 7.20
C ASN A 126 -4.12 29.03 5.86
N ILE A 127 -4.40 29.74 4.76
CA ILE A 127 -4.33 29.19 3.41
C ILE A 127 -2.90 28.80 3.00
N LYS A 128 -1.90 29.50 3.54
CA LYS A 128 -0.48 29.30 3.20
C LYS A 128 0.06 27.94 3.63
N ARG A 129 -0.62 27.25 4.56
CA ARG A 129 -0.31 25.87 4.96
C ARG A 129 -0.61 24.83 3.88
N PHE A 130 -1.38 25.19 2.85
CA PHE A 130 -1.85 24.24 1.84
C PHE A 130 -1.19 24.48 0.49
N ASP A 131 -0.31 23.58 0.08
CA ASP A 131 0.31 23.69 -1.24
C ASP A 131 -0.58 23.15 -2.36
N ASN A 132 -1.52 22.26 -2.03
CA ASN A 132 -2.27 21.47 -3.01
C ASN A 132 -3.74 21.88 -3.06
N PHE A 133 -4.19 22.27 -4.26
CA PHE A 133 -5.56 22.63 -4.56
C PHE A 133 -6.15 21.66 -5.58
N TYR A 134 -7.35 21.16 -5.28
CA TYR A 134 -8.01 20.12 -6.06
C TYR A 134 -9.23 20.69 -6.77
N PHE A 135 -9.33 20.46 -8.07
CA PHE A 135 -10.38 21.03 -8.92
C PHE A 135 -11.47 20.00 -9.26
N ILE A 136 -12.71 20.50 -9.29
CA ILE A 136 -13.88 19.73 -9.67
C ILE A 136 -14.16 19.90 -11.15
N GLY A 137 -14.07 18.79 -11.89
CA GLY A 137 -14.41 18.74 -13.29
C GLY A 137 -13.70 17.60 -14.02
N GLU A 138 -14.21 17.27 -15.20
CA GLU A 138 -13.58 16.33 -16.12
C GLU A 138 -12.58 17.05 -17.03
N ASN A 139 -11.91 16.30 -17.91
CA ASN A 139 -10.93 16.85 -18.86
C ASN A 139 -11.49 17.97 -19.74
N SER A 140 -12.81 18.02 -19.97
CA SER A 140 -13.49 19.12 -20.69
C SER A 140 -13.36 20.48 -20.01
N LYS A 141 -13.17 20.51 -18.68
CA LYS A 141 -12.93 21.73 -17.90
C LYS A 141 -11.44 22.04 -17.68
N LEU A 142 -10.53 21.24 -18.25
CA LEU A 142 -9.09 21.40 -18.03
C LEU A 142 -8.59 22.79 -18.49
N GLU A 143 -9.09 23.31 -19.59
CA GLU A 143 -8.73 24.65 -20.06
C GLU A 143 -9.22 25.74 -19.10
N ASN A 144 -10.39 25.58 -18.48
CA ASN A 144 -10.86 26.50 -17.45
C ASN A 144 -9.99 26.41 -16.19
N MET A 145 -9.58 25.21 -15.77
CA MET A 145 -8.67 25.02 -14.63
C MET A 145 -7.28 25.61 -14.91
N ARG A 146 -6.78 25.47 -16.14
CA ARG A 146 -5.54 26.11 -16.60
C ARG A 146 -5.68 27.63 -16.64
N ALA A 147 -6.83 28.15 -17.05
CA ALA A 147 -7.12 29.58 -17.04
C ALA A 147 -7.18 30.13 -15.61
N PHE A 148 -7.82 29.40 -14.68
CA PHE A 148 -7.81 29.70 -13.24
C PHE A 148 -6.37 29.80 -12.72
N LYS A 149 -5.55 28.77 -12.96
CA LYS A 149 -4.14 28.80 -12.54
C LYS A 149 -3.37 29.93 -13.23
N LYS A 150 -3.58 30.16 -14.53
CA LYS A 150 -2.87 31.21 -15.30
C LYS A 150 -3.18 32.62 -14.78
N LYS A 151 -4.39 32.89 -14.33
CA LYS A 151 -4.74 34.18 -13.71
C LYS A 151 -4.01 34.39 -12.38
N LEU A 152 -3.87 33.33 -11.59
CA LEU A 152 -3.21 33.37 -10.28
C LEU A 152 -1.69 33.17 -10.33
N ILE A 153 -1.11 32.67 -11.43
CA ILE A 153 0.29 32.20 -11.48
C ILE A 153 1.33 33.31 -11.25
N ASN A 154 0.97 34.55 -11.60
CA ASN A 154 1.86 35.70 -11.45
C ASN A 154 2.08 36.07 -9.98
N GLU A 155 1.08 35.82 -9.13
CA GLU A 155 1.09 36.11 -7.69
C GLU A 155 1.44 34.86 -6.89
N TYR A 156 0.83 33.73 -7.24
CA TYR A 156 0.92 32.44 -6.54
C TYR A 156 1.52 31.38 -7.48
N GLY A 157 2.84 31.15 -7.35
CA GLY A 157 3.61 30.24 -8.21
C GLY A 157 3.13 28.78 -8.15
N GLY A 158 3.87 27.85 -8.80
CA GLY A 158 3.60 26.41 -8.76
C GLY A 158 3.07 25.82 -10.07
N GLY A 159 2.80 24.51 -10.05
CA GLY A 159 2.49 23.72 -11.25
C GLY A 159 1.06 23.86 -11.78
N PHE A 160 0.89 23.63 -13.08
CA PHE A 160 -0.44 23.57 -13.72
C PHE A 160 -1.24 22.31 -13.30
N PRO A 161 -2.58 22.35 -13.40
CA PRO A 161 -3.44 21.24 -13.03
C PRO A 161 -3.06 19.92 -13.74
N ARG A 162 -2.80 18.87 -12.97
CA ARG A 162 -2.53 17.50 -13.44
C ARG A 162 -3.19 16.48 -12.51
N VAL A 163 -3.52 15.31 -13.04
CA VAL A 163 -4.05 14.19 -12.25
C VAL A 163 -2.88 13.32 -11.83
N TYR A 164 -2.76 13.05 -10.53
CA TYR A 164 -1.66 12.26 -9.96
C TYR A 164 -2.08 10.82 -9.62
N GLY A 165 -3.37 10.61 -9.34
CA GLY A 165 -3.91 9.32 -8.97
C GLY A 165 -5.15 8.93 -9.76
N SER A 166 -5.64 7.72 -9.50
CA SER A 166 -6.94 7.30 -10.01
C SER A 166 -7.58 6.35 -9.02
N ASP A 167 -8.90 6.36 -8.98
CA ASP A 167 -9.69 5.39 -8.21
C ASP A 167 -9.60 3.96 -8.79
N ARG A 168 -8.78 3.74 -9.84
CA ARG A 168 -8.69 2.45 -10.54
C ARG A 168 -8.23 1.33 -9.61
N SER A 169 -7.27 1.58 -8.73
CA SER A 169 -6.81 0.59 -7.76
C SER A 169 -7.92 0.19 -6.79
N LEU A 170 -8.74 1.15 -6.34
CA LEU A 170 -9.91 0.93 -5.48
C LEU A 170 -10.93 0.03 -6.17
N TYR A 171 -11.35 0.39 -7.38
CA TYR A 171 -12.31 -0.42 -8.14
C TYR A 171 -11.75 -1.81 -8.44
N THR A 172 -10.46 -1.91 -8.80
CA THR A 172 -9.80 -3.20 -9.03
C THR A 172 -9.87 -4.07 -7.77
N ASN A 173 -9.52 -3.53 -6.60
CA ASN A 173 -9.61 -4.24 -5.33
C ASN A 173 -11.05 -4.68 -5.00
N LEU A 174 -12.05 -3.81 -5.23
CA LEU A 174 -13.47 -4.13 -5.05
C LEU A 174 -13.91 -5.30 -5.96
N PHE A 175 -13.61 -5.20 -7.27
CA PHE A 175 -13.96 -6.22 -8.25
C PHE A 175 -13.25 -7.54 -7.98
N LEU A 176 -11.99 -7.50 -7.54
CA LEU A 176 -11.23 -8.69 -7.20
C LEU A 176 -11.83 -9.43 -6.00
N VAL A 177 -12.13 -8.72 -4.91
CA VAL A 177 -12.67 -9.36 -3.70
C VAL A 177 -14.07 -9.93 -3.94
N TRP A 178 -14.99 -9.11 -4.48
CA TRP A 178 -16.35 -9.56 -4.75
C TRP A 178 -16.41 -10.59 -5.88
N GLY A 179 -15.63 -10.42 -6.94
CA GLY A 179 -15.50 -11.41 -8.00
C GLY A 179 -15.03 -12.76 -7.45
N THR A 180 -14.01 -12.77 -6.59
CA THR A 180 -13.55 -14.01 -5.93
C THR A 180 -14.65 -14.64 -5.07
N ILE A 181 -15.35 -13.85 -4.25
CA ILE A 181 -16.47 -14.33 -3.42
C ILE A 181 -17.55 -14.97 -4.29
N PHE A 182 -18.00 -14.30 -5.34
CA PHE A 182 -19.06 -14.82 -6.21
C PHE A 182 -18.63 -16.04 -7.01
N ILE A 183 -17.37 -16.14 -7.40
CA ILE A 183 -16.85 -17.36 -8.04
C ILE A 183 -16.87 -18.53 -7.06
N LEU A 184 -16.48 -18.34 -5.79
CA LEU A 184 -16.56 -19.38 -4.77
C LEU A 184 -18.00 -19.80 -4.50
N LEU A 185 -18.94 -18.85 -4.43
CA LEU A 185 -20.37 -19.14 -4.28
C LEU A 185 -20.91 -19.92 -5.49
N THR A 186 -20.48 -19.55 -6.69
CA THR A 186 -20.83 -20.24 -7.94
C THR A 186 -20.36 -21.69 -7.92
N LEU A 187 -19.14 -21.96 -7.44
CA LEU A 187 -18.66 -23.33 -7.26
C LEU A 187 -19.47 -24.12 -6.25
N LEU A 188 -19.86 -23.50 -5.13
CA LEU A 188 -20.69 -24.16 -4.12
C LEU A 188 -22.06 -24.53 -4.69
N ASN A 189 -22.65 -23.67 -5.53
CA ASN A 189 -23.87 -23.96 -6.27
C ASN A 189 -23.68 -25.12 -7.25
N ALA A 190 -22.61 -25.11 -8.04
CA ALA A 190 -22.30 -26.20 -8.97
C ALA A 190 -22.12 -27.55 -8.24
N TYR A 191 -21.47 -27.53 -7.07
CA TYR A 191 -21.31 -28.74 -6.26
C TYR A 191 -22.64 -29.31 -5.79
N GLU A 192 -23.51 -28.43 -5.31
CA GLU A 192 -24.82 -28.83 -4.83
C GLU A 192 -25.63 -29.50 -5.93
N VAL A 193 -25.70 -28.89 -7.12
CA VAL A 193 -26.44 -29.44 -8.27
C VAL A 193 -25.92 -30.83 -8.61
N ILE A 194 -24.60 -31.01 -8.64
CA ILE A 194 -23.98 -32.32 -8.90
C ILE A 194 -24.32 -33.33 -7.82
N PHE A 195 -24.31 -32.93 -6.55
CA PHE A 195 -24.66 -33.81 -5.44
C PHE A 195 -26.13 -34.23 -5.50
N GLN A 196 -27.00 -33.32 -5.94
CA GLN A 196 -28.43 -33.55 -6.09
C GLN A 196 -28.78 -34.36 -7.32
N LYS A 197 -27.93 -34.47 -8.35
CA LYS A 197 -28.27 -35.22 -9.59
C LYS A 197 -28.80 -36.63 -9.34
N LYS A 198 -28.26 -37.37 -8.36
CA LYS A 198 -28.81 -38.69 -7.98
C LYS A 198 -30.24 -38.59 -7.43
N GLU A 199 -30.46 -37.65 -6.53
CA GLU A 199 -31.77 -37.39 -5.93
C GLU A 199 -32.78 -36.97 -7.01
N VAL A 200 -32.36 -36.10 -7.93
CA VAL A 200 -33.18 -35.67 -9.08
C VAL A 200 -33.50 -36.83 -10.02
N VAL A 201 -32.55 -37.74 -10.27
CA VAL A 201 -32.82 -38.96 -11.06
C VAL A 201 -33.83 -39.87 -10.36
N ILE A 202 -33.73 -40.03 -9.04
CA ILE A 202 -34.72 -40.80 -8.26
C ILE A 202 -36.10 -40.14 -8.33
N GLN A 203 -36.18 -38.82 -8.15
CA GLN A 203 -37.43 -38.06 -8.26
C GLN A 203 -38.05 -38.14 -9.66
N LEU A 204 -37.22 -38.09 -10.71
CA LEU A 204 -37.65 -38.30 -12.09
C LEU A 204 -38.23 -39.71 -12.29
N LEU A 205 -37.58 -40.75 -11.77
CA LEU A 205 -38.08 -42.12 -11.82
C LEU A 205 -39.40 -42.29 -11.05
N LEU A 206 -39.62 -41.49 -10.01
CA LEU A 206 -40.87 -41.42 -9.24
C LEU A 206 -41.96 -40.57 -9.92
N GLY A 207 -41.69 -39.97 -11.09
CA GLY A 207 -42.66 -39.24 -11.90
C GLY A 207 -42.69 -37.71 -11.70
N GLU A 208 -41.72 -37.13 -10.99
CA GLU A 208 -41.64 -35.67 -10.80
C GLU A 208 -41.09 -34.96 -12.06
N ASP A 209 -41.67 -33.82 -12.44
CA ASP A 209 -41.21 -33.02 -13.58
C ASP A 209 -39.90 -32.27 -13.25
N LEU A 210 -38.90 -32.40 -14.13
CA LEU A 210 -37.62 -31.68 -14.06
C LEU A 210 -37.80 -30.16 -13.96
N LYS A 211 -38.82 -29.59 -14.58
CA LYS A 211 -39.11 -28.15 -14.50
C LYS A 211 -39.47 -27.71 -13.09
N ILE A 212 -40.24 -28.52 -12.37
CA ILE A 212 -40.65 -28.25 -10.98
C ILE A 212 -39.42 -28.31 -10.06
N ILE A 213 -38.58 -29.33 -10.24
CA ILE A 213 -37.32 -29.50 -9.48
C ILE A 213 -36.38 -28.31 -9.72
N PHE A 214 -36.19 -27.93 -10.99
CA PHE A 214 -35.39 -26.78 -11.40
C PHE A 214 -35.89 -25.47 -10.77
N LEU A 215 -37.19 -25.17 -10.92
CA LEU A 215 -37.80 -23.95 -10.38
C LEU A 215 -37.68 -23.88 -8.86
N LYS A 216 -37.95 -24.99 -8.16
CA LYS A 216 -37.85 -25.08 -6.70
C LYS A 216 -36.43 -24.80 -6.21
N ASN A 217 -35.41 -25.37 -6.85
CA ASN A 217 -34.02 -25.18 -6.46
C ASN A 217 -33.51 -23.77 -6.73
N ILE A 218 -33.82 -23.20 -7.90
CA ILE A 218 -33.47 -21.81 -8.22
C ILE A 218 -34.16 -20.84 -7.28
N PHE A 219 -35.47 -21.01 -7.07
CA PHE A 219 -36.24 -20.12 -6.21
C PHE A 219 -35.66 -20.08 -4.79
N MET A 220 -35.34 -21.24 -4.23
CA MET A 220 -34.70 -21.33 -2.92
C MET A 220 -33.35 -20.60 -2.87
N ASP A 221 -32.50 -20.78 -3.87
CA ASP A 221 -31.19 -20.12 -3.91
C ASP A 221 -31.32 -18.61 -4.07
N ILE A 222 -32.15 -18.14 -5.01
CA ILE A 222 -32.38 -16.71 -5.23
C ILE A 222 -32.91 -16.06 -3.96
N VAL A 223 -33.91 -16.65 -3.31
CA VAL A 223 -34.49 -16.10 -2.08
C VAL A 223 -33.43 -16.05 -0.97
N VAL A 224 -32.72 -17.16 -0.73
CA VAL A 224 -31.74 -17.22 0.36
C VAL A 224 -30.57 -16.26 0.13
N PHE A 225 -29.98 -16.23 -1.07
CA PHE A 225 -28.88 -15.31 -1.38
C PHE A 225 -29.34 -13.85 -1.39
N SER A 226 -30.56 -13.56 -1.86
CA SER A 226 -31.08 -12.19 -1.84
C SER A 226 -31.36 -11.71 -0.42
N LEU A 227 -31.91 -12.58 0.44
CA LEU A 227 -32.06 -12.29 1.87
C LEU A 227 -30.70 -12.02 2.52
N MET A 228 -29.69 -12.88 2.28
CA MET A 228 -28.33 -12.64 2.80
C MET A 228 -27.78 -11.29 2.33
N PHE A 229 -27.87 -11.00 1.03
CA PHE A 229 -27.29 -9.80 0.43
C PHE A 229 -28.01 -8.51 0.85
N LEU A 230 -29.30 -8.57 1.22
CA LEU A 230 -30.09 -7.44 1.72
C LEU A 230 -29.99 -7.24 3.23
N PHE A 231 -29.93 -8.32 4.03
CA PHE A 231 -29.95 -8.24 5.49
C PHE A 231 -28.57 -8.11 6.12
N LEU A 232 -27.55 -8.82 5.62
CA LEU A 232 -26.20 -8.76 6.20
C LEU A 232 -25.60 -7.34 6.21
N PRO A 233 -25.69 -6.52 5.14
CA PRO A 233 -25.13 -5.18 5.20
C PRO A 233 -25.88 -4.27 6.19
N LYS A 234 -27.18 -4.50 6.41
CA LYS A 234 -27.94 -3.75 7.43
C LYS A 234 -27.46 -4.07 8.86
N ILE A 235 -27.04 -5.31 9.12
CA ILE A 235 -26.47 -5.70 10.41
C ILE A 235 -25.08 -5.05 10.57
N LEU A 236 -24.30 -4.99 9.51
CA LEU A 236 -22.93 -4.50 9.52
C LEU A 236 -22.80 -2.96 9.44
N ILE A 237 -23.89 -2.23 9.16
CA ILE A 237 -23.85 -0.77 8.99
C ILE A 237 -23.38 -0.03 10.25
N ASN A 238 -23.63 -0.61 11.43
CA ASN A 238 -23.22 -0.06 12.72
C ASN A 238 -21.73 -0.28 13.00
N VAL A 239 -21.03 -1.05 12.17
CA VAL A 239 -19.64 -1.45 12.37
C VAL A 239 -18.75 -0.90 11.26
N SER A 240 -19.28 -0.79 10.03
CA SER A 240 -18.51 -0.29 8.91
C SER A 240 -19.37 0.27 7.76
N ASN A 241 -18.76 1.07 6.87
CA ASN A 241 -19.46 1.65 5.71
C ASN A 241 -19.59 0.65 4.54
N VAL A 242 -20.42 -0.36 4.73
CA VAL A 242 -20.59 -1.48 3.80
C VAL A 242 -21.29 -1.15 2.47
N PHE A 243 -21.83 0.07 2.32
CA PHE A 243 -22.55 0.51 1.11
C PHE A 243 -21.70 1.35 0.14
N PHE A 244 -20.39 1.39 0.37
CA PHE A 244 -19.45 2.01 -0.56
C PHE A 244 -19.48 1.31 -1.93
N GLU A 245 -19.61 2.11 -3.00
CA GLU A 245 -19.67 1.63 -4.39
C GLU A 245 -20.63 0.44 -4.64
N TYR A 246 -21.71 0.36 -3.84
CA TYR A 246 -22.66 -0.76 -3.83
C TYR A 246 -23.31 -1.04 -5.19
N ARG A 247 -23.37 -0.05 -6.10
CA ARG A 247 -23.84 -0.24 -7.48
C ARG A 247 -23.04 -1.33 -8.20
N TYR A 248 -21.72 -1.29 -8.10
CA TYR A 248 -20.86 -2.28 -8.75
C TYR A 248 -20.99 -3.66 -8.11
N VAL A 249 -21.14 -3.70 -6.79
CA VAL A 249 -21.38 -4.95 -6.05
C VAL A 249 -22.72 -5.58 -6.44
N ILE A 250 -23.79 -4.79 -6.57
CA ILE A 250 -25.09 -5.26 -7.08
C ILE A 250 -24.95 -5.82 -8.49
N THR A 251 -24.23 -5.14 -9.39
CA THR A 251 -24.01 -5.64 -10.75
C THR A 251 -23.34 -7.01 -10.75
N LEU A 252 -22.28 -7.18 -9.94
CA LEU A 252 -21.62 -8.48 -9.77
C LEU A 252 -22.55 -9.54 -9.17
N TYR A 253 -23.40 -9.15 -8.21
CA TYR A 253 -24.40 -10.04 -7.62
C TYR A 253 -25.43 -10.52 -8.65
N LEU A 254 -25.92 -9.63 -9.51
CA LEU A 254 -26.85 -10.00 -10.58
C LEU A 254 -26.21 -10.97 -11.57
N ILE A 255 -24.95 -10.74 -11.94
CA ILE A 255 -24.17 -11.67 -12.77
C ILE A 255 -24.07 -13.03 -12.07
N PHE A 256 -23.77 -13.06 -10.77
CA PHE A 256 -23.72 -14.29 -9.97
C PHE A 256 -25.05 -15.06 -9.97
N ILE A 257 -26.19 -14.37 -9.83
CA ILE A 257 -27.51 -15.01 -9.88
C ILE A 257 -27.77 -15.60 -11.26
N LEU A 258 -27.47 -14.87 -12.34
CA LEU A 258 -27.60 -15.37 -13.72
C LEU A 258 -26.75 -16.63 -13.93
N VAL A 259 -25.48 -16.61 -13.52
CA VAL A 259 -24.59 -17.77 -13.61
C VAL A 259 -25.10 -18.94 -12.77
N SER A 260 -25.66 -18.66 -11.58
CA SER A 260 -26.24 -19.70 -10.72
C SER A 260 -27.47 -20.35 -11.33
N ILE A 261 -28.34 -19.60 -12.01
CA ILE A 261 -29.47 -20.12 -12.78
C ILE A 261 -28.98 -21.06 -13.89
N LEU A 262 -27.96 -20.64 -14.65
CA LEU A 262 -27.36 -21.46 -15.71
C LEU A 262 -26.79 -22.78 -15.18
N ILE A 263 -26.17 -22.76 -13.99
CA ILE A 263 -25.67 -23.97 -13.33
C ILE A 263 -26.82 -24.91 -12.96
N HIS A 264 -27.92 -24.40 -12.42
CA HIS A 264 -29.11 -25.21 -12.14
C HIS A 264 -29.75 -25.76 -13.41
N ALA A 265 -29.66 -25.05 -14.55
CA ALA A 265 -30.16 -25.54 -15.84
C ALA A 265 -29.43 -26.80 -16.33
N SER A 266 -28.27 -27.13 -15.75
CA SER A 266 -27.59 -28.41 -16.01
C SER A 266 -28.38 -29.64 -15.57
N VAL A 267 -29.47 -29.47 -14.79
CA VAL A 267 -30.45 -30.51 -14.44
C VAL A 267 -31.21 -31.01 -15.67
N PHE A 268 -31.43 -30.17 -16.69
CA PHE A 268 -32.11 -30.62 -17.93
C PHE A 268 -31.24 -31.54 -18.80
N HIS A 269 -29.93 -31.58 -18.55
CA HIS A 269 -28.97 -32.42 -19.28
C HIS A 269 -28.64 -33.72 -18.50
N ILE A 270 -29.60 -34.25 -17.74
CA ILE A 270 -29.43 -35.50 -17.00
C ILE A 270 -29.41 -36.68 -17.96
N ASN A 271 -28.41 -37.56 -17.81
CA ASN A 271 -28.32 -38.81 -18.55
C ASN A 271 -28.49 -39.97 -17.57
N LEU A 272 -29.65 -40.64 -17.62
CA LEU A 272 -30.04 -41.70 -16.68
C LEU A 272 -28.94 -42.74 -16.46
N LYS A 273 -28.35 -43.27 -17.52
CA LYS A 273 -27.31 -44.31 -17.42
C LYS A 273 -26.01 -43.78 -16.79
N LYS A 274 -25.66 -42.52 -17.09
CA LYS A 274 -24.40 -41.88 -16.67
C LYS A 274 -24.50 -41.23 -15.29
N ASP A 275 -25.67 -40.76 -14.89
CA ASP A 275 -25.87 -40.02 -13.62
C ASP A 275 -26.24 -40.97 -12.48
N PHE A 276 -26.79 -42.15 -12.80
CA PHE A 276 -26.85 -43.28 -11.88
C PHE A 276 -25.47 -43.91 -11.66
N ALA A 277 -24.67 -44.02 -12.73
CA ALA A 277 -23.29 -44.51 -12.67
C ALA A 277 -22.32 -43.36 -12.32
N ASN A 278 -22.14 -43.10 -11.02
CA ASN A 278 -21.32 -42.09 -10.31
C ASN A 278 -19.95 -41.61 -10.89
N SER A 279 -19.46 -42.08 -12.04
CA SER A 279 -18.06 -42.03 -12.47
C SER A 279 -17.66 -40.94 -13.49
N LYS A 280 -18.56 -40.43 -14.35
CA LYS A 280 -18.16 -39.48 -15.42
C LYS A 280 -18.34 -37.98 -15.10
N ASN A 281 -19.38 -37.56 -14.37
CA ASN A 281 -19.59 -36.12 -14.07
C ASN A 281 -18.56 -35.54 -13.07
N SER A 282 -17.95 -36.40 -12.26
CA SER A 282 -17.02 -36.01 -11.21
C SER A 282 -15.63 -35.60 -11.76
N LYS A 283 -15.25 -36.07 -12.96
CA LYS A 283 -13.98 -35.72 -13.62
C LYS A 283 -13.99 -34.31 -14.24
N THR A 284 -15.03 -33.92 -14.96
CA THR A 284 -15.16 -32.55 -15.52
C THR A 284 -15.17 -31.52 -14.40
N PHE A 285 -15.83 -31.82 -13.28
CA PHE A 285 -15.88 -30.94 -12.12
C PHE A 285 -14.51 -30.76 -11.46
N LEU A 286 -13.75 -31.85 -11.38
CA LEU A 286 -12.39 -31.82 -10.88
C LEU A 286 -11.49 -30.91 -11.76
N ALA A 287 -11.61 -31.02 -13.09
CA ALA A 287 -10.88 -30.15 -14.03
C ALA A 287 -11.23 -28.65 -13.85
N MET A 288 -12.51 -28.32 -13.65
CA MET A 288 -12.93 -26.93 -13.41
C MET A 288 -12.40 -26.36 -12.09
N ASN A 289 -12.28 -27.19 -11.05
CA ASN A 289 -11.67 -26.77 -9.78
C ASN A 289 -10.18 -26.57 -9.90
N TYR A 290 -9.49 -27.40 -10.67
CA TYR A 290 -8.09 -27.19 -11.00
C TYR A 290 -7.88 -25.89 -11.78
N PHE A 291 -8.75 -25.57 -12.74
CA PHE A 291 -8.70 -24.29 -13.45
C PHE A 291 -8.94 -23.09 -12.52
N LEU A 292 -9.94 -23.15 -11.63
CA LEU A 292 -10.16 -22.07 -10.68
C LEU A 292 -8.98 -21.90 -9.73
N LYS A 293 -8.40 -23.01 -9.30
CA LYS A 293 -7.20 -22.97 -8.47
C LYS A 293 -6.09 -22.18 -9.17
N ILE A 294 -5.90 -22.36 -10.47
CA ILE A 294 -4.91 -21.58 -11.23
C ILE A 294 -5.14 -20.09 -11.07
N ILE A 295 -6.35 -19.62 -11.38
CA ILE A 295 -6.70 -18.20 -11.34
C ILE A 295 -6.53 -17.65 -9.92
N THR A 296 -7.07 -18.35 -8.93
CA THR A 296 -7.07 -17.87 -7.54
C THR A 296 -5.67 -17.89 -6.93
N THR A 297 -4.88 -18.94 -7.16
CA THR A 297 -3.49 -19.01 -6.70
C THR A 297 -2.66 -17.92 -7.36
N MET A 298 -2.80 -17.71 -8.67
CA MET A 298 -2.11 -16.65 -9.40
C MET A 298 -2.38 -15.27 -8.80
N LEU A 299 -3.68 -14.95 -8.60
CA LEU A 299 -4.09 -13.70 -7.99
C LEU A 299 -3.57 -13.56 -6.55
N SER A 300 -3.64 -14.64 -5.77
CA SER A 300 -3.19 -14.64 -4.38
C SER A 300 -1.69 -14.39 -4.27
N THR A 301 -0.88 -14.98 -5.16
CA THR A 301 0.57 -14.76 -5.21
C THR A 301 0.90 -13.28 -5.48
N LEU A 302 0.30 -12.69 -6.51
CA LEU A 302 0.54 -11.28 -6.85
C LEU A 302 0.12 -10.31 -5.75
N LEU A 303 -1.04 -10.56 -5.11
CA LEU A 303 -1.53 -9.72 -4.02
C LEU A 303 -0.70 -9.91 -2.74
N LEU A 304 -0.35 -11.15 -2.40
CA LEU A 304 0.49 -11.43 -1.23
C LEU A 304 1.90 -10.84 -1.40
N ALA A 305 2.46 -10.81 -2.61
CA ALA A 305 3.73 -10.13 -2.87
C ALA A 305 3.68 -8.63 -2.53
N GLY A 306 2.66 -7.90 -3.02
CA GLY A 306 2.46 -6.49 -2.67
C GLY A 306 2.22 -6.29 -1.17
N ASN A 307 1.44 -7.16 -0.56
CA ASN A 307 1.17 -7.13 0.87
C ASN A 307 2.45 -7.35 1.71
N ILE A 308 3.30 -8.30 1.32
CA ILE A 308 4.58 -8.59 2.00
C ILE A 308 5.55 -7.41 1.83
N SER A 309 5.56 -6.73 0.68
CA SER A 309 6.38 -5.54 0.46
C SER A 309 6.04 -4.43 1.46
N ILE A 310 4.75 -4.10 1.61
CA ILE A 310 4.29 -3.07 2.57
C ILE A 310 4.53 -3.52 4.01
N LEU A 311 4.37 -4.81 4.32
CA LEU A 311 4.72 -5.35 5.63
C LEU A 311 6.22 -5.22 5.94
N ALA A 312 7.09 -5.49 4.97
CA ALA A 312 8.53 -5.35 5.12
C ALA A 312 8.93 -3.88 5.32
N GLU A 313 8.31 -2.95 4.58
CA GLU A 313 8.49 -1.51 4.77
C GLU A 313 8.03 -1.08 6.16
N GLY A 314 6.88 -1.58 6.63
CA GLY A 314 6.40 -1.31 7.98
C GLY A 314 7.30 -1.84 9.09
N ILE A 315 7.88 -3.03 8.92
CA ILE A 315 8.88 -3.56 9.86
C ILE A 315 10.16 -2.73 9.84
N ASN A 316 10.62 -2.29 8.66
CA ASN A 316 11.78 -1.41 8.55
C ASN A 316 11.54 -0.09 9.28
N TYR A 317 10.38 0.54 9.08
CA TYR A 317 10.04 1.80 9.75
C TYR A 317 9.86 1.64 11.26
N TYR A 318 9.31 0.52 11.72
CA TYR A 318 9.22 0.23 13.16
C TYR A 318 10.59 0.16 13.83
N ARG A 319 11.59 -0.45 13.17
CA ARG A 319 12.96 -0.56 13.69
C ARG A 319 13.67 0.78 13.84
N GLN A 320 13.17 1.84 13.20
CA GLN A 320 13.70 3.20 13.31
C GLN A 320 13.27 3.91 14.60
N LYS A 321 12.37 3.32 15.40
CA LYS A 321 11.77 3.94 16.58
C LYS A 321 12.82 4.50 17.55
N ASP A 322 13.78 3.67 17.94
CA ASP A 322 14.74 4.01 18.99
C ASP A 322 15.64 5.19 18.57
N PHE A 323 15.97 5.29 17.28
CA PHE A 323 16.71 6.41 16.72
C PHE A 323 15.92 7.72 16.89
N PHE A 324 14.66 7.77 16.45
CA PHE A 324 13.85 8.98 16.54
C PHE A 324 13.46 9.33 17.98
N GLU A 325 13.26 8.32 18.84
CA GLU A 325 12.99 8.52 20.27
C GLU A 325 14.21 9.10 21.01
N THR A 326 15.41 8.66 20.67
CA THR A 326 16.68 9.22 21.19
C THR A 326 16.88 10.66 20.71
N ASN A 327 16.55 10.93 19.44
CA ASN A 327 16.74 12.23 18.80
C ASN A 327 15.48 13.13 18.85
N LYS A 328 14.58 12.92 19.82
CA LYS A 328 13.27 13.59 19.88
C LYS A 328 13.30 15.12 19.97
N GLU A 329 14.41 15.69 20.47
CA GLU A 329 14.58 17.14 20.59
C GLU A 329 15.04 17.79 19.28
N TYR A 330 15.44 16.99 18.28
CA TYR A 330 15.87 17.50 16.99
C TYR A 330 14.69 17.89 16.09
N CYS A 331 14.92 18.86 15.21
CA CYS A 331 13.97 19.29 14.19
C CYS A 331 14.65 19.38 12.82
N TYR A 332 13.86 19.18 11.76
CA TYR A 332 14.20 19.60 10.40
C TYR A 332 13.81 21.05 10.19
N TYR A 333 14.61 21.78 9.42
CA TYR A 333 14.39 23.18 9.11
C TYR A 333 14.38 23.41 7.60
N GLN A 334 13.39 24.15 7.13
CA GLN A 334 13.36 24.69 5.78
C GLN A 334 13.21 26.20 5.89
N LEU A 335 14.28 26.90 5.52
CA LEU A 335 14.42 28.35 5.59
C LEU A 335 14.64 28.85 4.17
N ASN A 336 13.67 29.58 3.62
CA ASN A 336 13.79 30.16 2.29
C ASN A 336 13.22 31.56 2.27
N TYR A 337 13.87 32.43 1.51
CA TYR A 337 13.27 33.68 1.09
C TYR A 337 12.22 33.42 0.00
N LYS A 338 11.17 34.22 0.08
CA LYS A 338 10.07 34.18 -0.86
C LYS A 338 10.52 34.74 -2.21
N ILE A 339 10.09 34.17 -3.34
CA ILE A 339 10.53 34.53 -4.72
C ILE A 339 10.35 36.05 -5.07
N LYS A 340 9.50 36.79 -4.34
CA LYS A 340 9.28 38.24 -4.43
C LYS A 340 9.11 38.88 -3.04
N ASN A 341 10.04 38.61 -2.13
CA ASN A 341 10.03 39.25 -0.82
C ASN A 341 10.30 40.77 -0.92
N SER A 342 9.82 41.53 0.06
CA SER A 342 10.01 42.99 0.17
C SER A 342 11.45 43.41 0.49
N ILE A 343 12.33 42.45 0.80
CA ILE A 343 13.72 42.66 1.19
C ILE A 343 14.71 42.44 0.03
N GLY A 344 14.20 42.15 -1.18
CA GLY A 344 15.00 42.01 -2.41
C GLY A 344 15.88 40.74 -2.48
N LYS A 345 15.62 39.76 -1.61
CA LYS A 345 16.37 38.49 -1.55
C LYS A 345 15.93 37.51 -2.64
N THR A 346 16.84 36.66 -3.09
CA THR A 346 16.68 35.76 -4.25
C THR A 346 16.84 34.28 -3.86
N GLY A 347 16.69 33.37 -4.83
CA GLY A 347 16.97 31.94 -4.61
C GLY A 347 18.42 31.68 -4.19
N ASP A 348 19.36 32.46 -4.70
CA ASP A 348 20.78 32.41 -4.30
C ASP A 348 20.95 32.80 -2.83
N ASP A 349 20.18 33.78 -2.34
CA ASP A 349 20.15 34.12 -0.92
C ASP A 349 19.55 32.97 -0.07
N CYS A 350 18.61 32.18 -0.61
CA CYS A 350 18.09 30.99 0.08
C CYS A 350 19.20 29.95 0.30
N CYS A 351 20.02 29.71 -0.73
CA CYS A 351 21.19 28.84 -0.61
C CYS A 351 22.12 29.36 0.49
N LEU A 352 22.47 30.65 0.44
CA LEU A 352 23.41 31.27 1.38
C LEU A 352 22.89 31.28 2.82
N VAL A 353 21.61 31.60 3.05
CA VAL A 353 21.05 31.60 4.41
C VAL A 353 20.99 30.20 5.00
N MET A 354 20.71 29.19 4.18
CA MET A 354 20.71 27.80 4.63
C MET A 354 22.12 27.29 4.93
N GLN A 355 23.11 27.65 4.11
CA GLN A 355 24.52 27.36 4.40
C GLN A 355 24.97 28.06 5.68
N LYS A 356 24.62 29.35 5.85
CA LYS A 356 24.89 30.12 7.08
C LYS A 356 24.23 29.46 8.29
N PHE A 357 22.99 29.00 8.17
CA PHE A 357 22.27 28.28 9.21
C PHE A 357 23.01 27.00 9.60
N TYR A 358 23.41 26.17 8.63
CA TYR A 358 24.18 24.97 8.91
C TYR A 358 25.52 25.29 9.56
N GLN A 359 26.25 26.29 9.05
CA GLN A 359 27.55 26.70 9.57
C GLN A 359 27.47 27.18 11.03
N GLN A 360 26.44 27.96 11.37
CA GLN A 360 26.21 28.48 12.73
C GLN A 360 25.81 27.39 13.71
N TYR A 361 24.97 26.44 13.29
CA TYR A 361 24.45 25.38 14.15
C TYR A 361 25.10 24.01 13.89
N LYS A 362 26.26 23.97 13.22
CA LYS A 362 26.91 22.72 12.79
C LYS A 362 27.15 21.80 13.98
N SER A 363 27.63 22.32 15.11
CA SER A 363 27.90 21.54 16.33
C SER A 363 26.65 20.95 17.00
N GLN A 364 25.45 21.40 16.62
CA GLN A 364 24.17 20.94 17.14
C GLN A 364 23.36 20.16 16.08
N SER A 365 24.00 19.80 14.97
CA SER A 365 23.36 19.13 13.84
C SER A 365 23.78 17.67 13.71
N LEU A 366 22.89 16.83 13.20
CA LEU A 366 23.16 15.45 12.82
C LEU A 366 22.80 15.27 11.34
N GLN A 367 23.70 14.65 10.58
CA GLN A 367 23.51 14.31 9.18
C GLN A 367 23.47 12.79 8.97
N TYR A 368 22.49 12.35 8.19
CA TYR A 368 22.34 10.97 7.70
C TYR A 368 21.78 10.99 6.27
N ILE A 369 22.33 11.87 5.44
CA ILE A 369 21.76 12.24 4.15
C ILE A 369 21.92 11.07 3.19
N ASP A 370 20.83 10.63 2.58
CA ASP A 370 20.85 9.60 1.55
C ASP A 370 21.05 10.21 0.16
N LEU A 371 22.18 9.92 -0.47
CA LEU A 371 22.48 10.31 -1.85
C LEU A 371 22.42 9.11 -2.82
N THR A 372 21.80 8.01 -2.42
CA THR A 372 21.51 6.88 -3.31
C THR A 372 20.66 7.35 -4.49
N ASN A 373 20.94 6.82 -5.67
CA ASN A 373 20.42 7.19 -6.99
C ASN A 373 20.83 8.58 -7.50
N ALA A 374 21.61 9.37 -6.75
CA ALA A 374 22.20 10.57 -7.30
C ALA A 374 23.25 10.19 -8.37
N LEU A 375 23.18 10.83 -9.54
CA LEU A 375 24.09 10.57 -10.68
C LEU A 375 24.25 9.06 -10.99
N GLU A 376 23.16 8.30 -10.94
CA GLU A 376 23.15 6.84 -11.22
C GLU A 376 23.96 5.98 -10.22
N CYS A 377 24.29 6.50 -9.03
CA CYS A 377 24.86 5.72 -7.93
C CYS A 377 23.79 4.78 -7.34
N ILE A 378 23.78 3.52 -7.76
CA ILE A 378 22.75 2.55 -7.34
C ILE A 378 23.05 2.00 -5.94
N TYR A 379 24.34 1.83 -5.61
CA TYR A 379 24.73 1.36 -4.29
C TYR A 379 24.41 2.40 -3.22
N PRO A 380 24.00 1.98 -2.00
CA PRO A 380 23.65 2.93 -0.97
C PRO A 380 24.80 3.85 -0.56
N PHE A 381 24.58 5.16 -0.66
CA PHE A 381 25.58 6.18 -0.34
C PHE A 381 25.02 7.20 0.65
N ILE A 382 25.62 7.27 1.84
CA ILE A 382 25.14 8.09 2.95
C ILE A 382 26.20 9.12 3.36
N VAL A 383 25.79 10.35 3.59
CA VAL A 383 26.66 11.41 4.13
C VAL A 383 26.34 11.65 5.59
N ILE A 384 27.39 11.63 6.41
CA ILE A 384 27.33 11.93 7.84
C ILE A 384 28.29 13.06 8.18
N ASN A 385 27.97 13.82 9.21
CA ASN A 385 28.88 14.82 9.78
C ASN A 385 29.61 14.24 11.00
N LYS A 386 30.60 14.98 11.50
CA LYS A 386 31.36 14.66 12.71
C LYS A 386 30.48 14.28 13.92
N ASN A 387 29.31 14.90 14.08
CA ASN A 387 28.45 14.68 15.25
C ASN A 387 27.65 13.36 15.15
N SER A 388 27.31 12.92 13.94
CA SER A 388 26.65 11.62 13.69
C SER A 388 27.60 10.42 13.85
N ARG A 389 28.91 10.66 14.05
CA ARG A 389 29.93 9.62 14.16
C ARG A 389 29.67 8.63 15.30
N ASP A 390 29.15 9.11 16.43
CA ASP A 390 28.91 8.27 17.61
C ASP A 390 27.93 7.12 17.33
N GLU A 391 26.95 7.35 16.45
CA GLU A 391 26.01 6.31 16.04
C GLU A 391 26.68 5.25 15.18
N VAL A 392 27.56 5.66 14.27
CA VAL A 392 28.35 4.72 13.45
C VAL A 392 29.27 3.88 14.33
N LEU A 393 29.89 4.47 15.35
CA LEU A 393 30.73 3.77 16.33
C LEU A 393 29.93 2.84 17.25
N LYS A 394 28.69 3.19 17.56
CA LYS A 394 27.81 2.34 18.39
C LYS A 394 27.50 1.02 17.68
N GLU A 395 27.20 1.08 16.37
CA GLU A 395 26.87 -0.09 15.56
C GLU A 395 28.13 -0.83 15.07
N ASN A 396 29.27 -0.15 14.93
CA ASN A 396 30.53 -0.75 14.51
C ASN A 396 31.74 -0.21 15.31
N PRO A 397 31.97 -0.74 16.53
CA PRO A 397 33.00 -0.25 17.44
C PRO A 397 34.44 -0.42 16.93
N ASP A 398 34.67 -1.33 15.99
CA ASP A 398 36.01 -1.64 15.48
C ASP A 398 36.62 -0.46 14.70
N MET A 399 35.79 0.43 14.16
CA MET A 399 36.23 1.66 13.49
C MET A 399 36.77 2.73 14.45
N LYS A 400 36.60 2.55 15.77
CA LYS A 400 36.92 3.60 16.75
C LYS A 400 38.36 4.09 16.64
N ASN A 401 39.33 3.19 16.59
CA ASN A 401 40.75 3.57 16.51
C ASN A 401 41.08 4.35 15.23
N SER A 402 40.56 3.91 14.08
CA SER A 402 40.80 4.56 12.78
C SER A 402 40.13 5.94 12.72
N LEU A 403 38.91 6.05 13.22
CA LEU A 403 38.19 7.32 13.25
C LEU A 403 38.74 8.28 14.32
N ASP A 404 39.31 7.79 15.43
CA ASP A 404 39.98 8.62 16.45
C ASP A 404 41.27 9.26 15.91
N GLN A 405 41.89 8.61 14.91
CA GLN A 405 43.08 9.12 14.22
C GLN A 405 42.73 10.00 13.01
N ALA A 406 41.45 10.12 12.65
CA ALA A 406 40.99 10.95 11.55
C ALA A 406 41.29 12.43 11.82
N LYS A 407 41.99 13.07 10.90
CA LYS A 407 42.33 14.50 10.98
C LYS A 407 41.09 15.35 10.78
N GLU A 408 41.02 16.45 11.52
CA GLU A 408 40.00 17.47 11.30
C GLU A 408 40.16 18.13 9.92
N ASP A 409 39.08 18.68 9.39
CA ASP A 409 39.05 19.38 8.09
C ASP A 409 39.43 18.48 6.90
N LYS A 410 38.92 17.24 6.92
CA LYS A 410 39.02 16.27 5.83
C LYS A 410 37.73 15.48 5.64
N TYR A 411 37.54 14.96 4.42
CA TYR A 411 36.55 13.94 4.13
C TYR A 411 37.16 12.54 4.26
N TYR A 412 36.32 11.57 4.64
CA TYR A 412 36.69 10.16 4.72
C TYR A 412 35.62 9.30 4.06
N PHE A 413 36.04 8.33 3.24
CA PHE A 413 35.15 7.29 2.74
C PHE A 413 35.23 6.07 3.67
N LEU A 414 34.11 5.73 4.30
CA LEU A 414 33.97 4.50 5.07
C LEU A 414 33.29 3.48 4.16
N ILE A 415 33.97 2.37 3.86
CA ILE A 415 33.45 1.32 2.96
C ILE A 415 33.40 -0.04 3.64
N PRO A 416 32.48 -0.93 3.24
CA PRO A 416 32.43 -2.29 3.76
C PRO A 416 33.72 -3.06 3.42
N ASP A 417 34.18 -3.95 4.33
CA ASP A 417 35.40 -4.75 4.16
C ASP A 417 35.36 -5.61 2.88
N ALA A 418 34.16 -6.11 2.50
CA ALA A 418 33.97 -6.86 1.27
C ALA A 418 34.14 -6.03 -0.01
N MET A 419 34.09 -4.71 0.07
CA MET A 419 34.20 -3.82 -1.09
C MET A 419 35.67 -3.53 -1.44
N SER A 420 35.99 -3.57 -2.73
CA SER A 420 37.29 -3.20 -3.26
C SER A 420 37.43 -1.68 -3.38
N GLU A 421 38.64 -1.14 -3.26
CA GLU A 421 38.89 0.29 -3.47
C GLU A 421 38.74 0.72 -4.94
N ASN A 422 38.79 -0.26 -5.86
CA ASN A 422 38.57 -0.08 -7.30
C ASN A 422 37.14 -0.49 -7.73
N ASP A 423 36.22 -0.65 -6.79
CA ASP A 423 34.83 -1.02 -7.09
C ASP A 423 34.13 0.07 -7.92
N GLU A 424 33.34 -0.34 -8.91
CA GLU A 424 32.60 0.58 -9.78
C GLU A 424 31.63 1.44 -8.97
N GLU A 425 30.96 0.86 -7.98
CA GLU A 425 29.99 1.58 -7.15
C GLU A 425 30.67 2.63 -6.25
N LEU A 426 31.90 2.36 -5.78
CA LEU A 426 32.70 3.33 -5.06
C LEU A 426 33.15 4.48 -5.97
N ASN A 427 33.48 4.20 -7.22
CA ASN A 427 33.83 5.25 -8.20
C ASN A 427 32.62 6.15 -8.49
N LYS A 428 31.41 5.60 -8.64
CA LYS A 428 30.17 6.39 -8.74
C LYS A 428 29.93 7.24 -7.49
N ALA A 429 30.13 6.68 -6.29
CA ALA A 429 30.01 7.46 -5.05
C ALA A 429 31.05 8.62 -5.00
N LYS A 430 32.27 8.41 -5.51
CA LYS A 430 33.28 9.47 -5.66
C LYS A 430 32.86 10.54 -6.67
N GLU A 431 32.17 10.19 -7.75
CA GLU A 431 31.60 11.15 -8.70
C GLU A 431 30.50 12.00 -8.05
N VAL A 432 29.57 11.36 -7.32
CA VAL A 432 28.56 12.06 -6.52
C VAL A 432 29.22 13.00 -5.51
N PHE A 433 30.26 12.52 -4.82
CA PHE A 433 31.04 13.35 -3.90
C PHE A 433 31.64 14.58 -4.59
N ARG A 434 32.32 14.40 -5.73
CA ARG A 434 32.88 15.51 -6.52
C ARG A 434 31.78 16.49 -6.93
N PHE A 435 30.62 16.00 -7.35
CA PHE A 435 29.54 16.87 -7.79
C PHE A 435 28.95 17.73 -6.67
N TYR A 436 28.75 17.17 -5.48
CA TYR A 436 28.06 17.87 -4.38
C TYR A 436 29.00 18.59 -3.40
N PHE A 437 30.24 18.14 -3.23
CA PHE A 437 31.10 18.58 -2.11
C PHE A 437 32.42 19.24 -2.52
N VAL A 438 32.88 19.10 -3.77
CA VAL A 438 34.22 19.60 -4.18
C VAL A 438 34.16 20.37 -5.50
N GLN A 439 34.93 21.46 -5.62
CA GLN A 439 35.04 22.23 -6.87
C GLN A 439 36.30 21.93 -7.69
N GLU A 440 37.40 21.50 -7.07
CA GLU A 440 38.65 21.15 -7.78
C GLU A 440 39.35 19.94 -7.14
N ASN A 441 40.04 19.15 -7.97
CA ASN A 441 40.71 17.87 -7.70
C ASN A 441 41.29 17.70 -6.27
N SER A 442 40.48 17.21 -5.34
CA SER A 442 40.94 16.67 -4.06
C SER A 442 41.04 15.15 -4.18
N ASP A 443 42.13 14.65 -4.75
CA ASP A 443 42.36 13.21 -4.91
C ASP A 443 42.85 12.50 -3.62
N ASP A 444 43.11 13.26 -2.54
CA ASP A 444 43.58 12.73 -1.25
C ASP A 444 42.43 12.49 -0.24
N ILE A 445 41.45 11.65 -0.60
CA ILE A 445 40.42 11.17 0.34
C ILE A 445 40.87 9.84 0.92
N GLU A 446 40.97 9.77 2.24
CA GLU A 446 41.37 8.56 2.95
C GLU A 446 40.18 7.59 3.03
N ILE A 447 40.44 6.31 2.74
CA ILE A 447 39.45 5.23 2.82
C ILE A 447 39.66 4.46 4.12
N ILE A 448 38.59 4.28 4.88
CA ILE A 448 38.57 3.47 6.09
C ILE A 448 37.60 2.32 5.85
N LYS A 449 38.04 1.08 6.07
CA LYS A 449 37.16 -0.08 5.91
C LYS A 449 36.47 -0.46 7.22
N TYR A 450 35.30 -1.06 7.11
CA TYR A 450 34.52 -1.50 8.27
C TYR A 450 33.84 -2.86 8.05
N LYS A 451 33.62 -3.60 9.15
CA LYS A 451 33.01 -4.93 9.08
C LYS A 451 31.56 -4.92 8.56
N ASP A 452 31.23 -5.88 7.69
CA ASP A 452 29.94 -6.04 7.00
C ASP A 452 28.75 -6.39 7.91
N SER A 453 28.40 -5.50 8.84
CA SER A 453 27.24 -5.64 9.73
C SER A 453 26.58 -4.30 10.09
N LEU A 454 27.08 -3.19 9.54
CA LEU A 454 26.61 -1.85 9.87
C LEU A 454 25.20 -1.63 9.30
N THR A 455 24.26 -1.26 10.15
CA THR A 455 22.94 -0.78 9.72
C THR A 455 22.83 0.68 10.15
N LEU A 456 22.66 1.59 9.20
CA LEU A 456 22.63 3.02 9.45
C LEU A 456 21.28 3.61 9.02
N MET A 457 20.87 4.67 9.72
CA MET A 457 19.77 5.51 9.27
C MET A 457 20.15 6.22 7.96
N SER A 458 19.22 6.31 7.02
CA SER A 458 19.30 7.23 5.90
C SER A 458 18.04 8.09 5.86
N ILE A 459 18.24 9.37 5.52
CA ILE A 459 17.21 10.40 5.50
C ILE A 459 17.29 11.10 4.15
N ASN A 460 16.20 11.08 3.42
CA ASN A 460 16.00 11.86 2.20
C ASN A 460 14.50 12.02 1.94
N TYR A 461 14.02 13.27 1.96
CA TYR A 461 12.60 13.58 1.81
C TYR A 461 12.02 13.31 0.41
N GLN A 462 12.88 13.22 -0.62
CA GLN A 462 12.47 12.97 -2.01
C GLN A 462 12.55 11.48 -2.36
N LEU A 463 13.57 10.78 -1.86
CA LEU A 463 13.87 9.40 -2.21
C LEU A 463 12.96 8.40 -1.48
N HIS A 464 12.68 8.65 -0.20
CA HIS A 464 11.92 7.72 0.63
C HIS A 464 10.50 8.23 0.87
N LEU A 465 9.51 7.35 0.67
CA LEU A 465 8.08 7.68 0.86
C LEU A 465 7.78 8.28 2.24
N TYR A 466 8.47 7.79 3.28
CA TYR A 466 8.34 8.27 4.66
C TYR A 466 9.60 8.98 5.16
N ARG A 467 10.36 9.57 4.23
CA ARG A 467 11.59 10.35 4.45
C ARG A 467 12.81 9.57 4.96
N SER A 468 12.64 8.43 5.61
CA SER A 468 13.76 7.68 6.21
C SER A 468 13.71 6.17 5.99
N LYS A 469 14.89 5.56 5.96
CA LYS A 469 15.07 4.11 5.76
C LYS A 469 16.31 3.60 6.48
N LEU A 470 16.24 2.39 7.04
CA LEU A 470 17.45 1.70 7.51
C LEU A 470 18.13 1.00 6.34
N ILE A 471 19.42 1.30 6.15
CA ILE A 471 20.26 0.78 5.09
C ILE A 471 21.38 -0.07 5.68
N LYS A 472 21.69 -1.19 5.03
CA LYS A 472 22.77 -2.10 5.44
C LYS A 472 24.01 -1.87 4.61
N ASN A 473 25.16 -1.87 5.27
CA ASN A 473 26.49 -1.75 4.71
C ASN A 473 26.61 -0.65 3.61
N PRO A 474 26.18 0.60 3.87
CA PRO A 474 26.31 1.69 2.89
C PRO A 474 27.77 2.14 2.70
N ILE A 475 28.09 2.72 1.55
CA ILE A 475 29.25 3.61 1.46
C ILE A 475 28.91 4.85 2.27
N ILE A 476 29.79 5.26 3.18
CA ILE A 476 29.56 6.45 4.00
C ILE A 476 30.63 7.50 3.70
N LEU A 477 30.20 8.72 3.41
CA LEU A 477 31.07 9.88 3.40
C LEU A 477 30.98 10.57 4.76
N LEU A 478 32.09 10.63 5.49
CA LEU A 478 32.22 11.40 6.71
C LEU A 478 32.78 12.79 6.40
N ASP A 479 31.99 13.82 6.65
CA ASP A 479 32.44 15.22 6.71
C ASP A 479 33.01 15.52 8.10
N ASN A 480 34.35 15.57 8.20
CA ASN A 480 35.05 15.94 9.44
C ASN A 480 35.50 17.42 9.45
N HIS A 481 34.95 18.28 8.59
CA HIS A 481 35.26 19.70 8.59
C HIS A 481 34.62 20.44 9.76
N SER A 482 35.36 21.35 10.35
CA SER A 482 34.89 22.27 11.37
C SER A 482 34.13 23.46 10.76
N LYS A 483 34.51 23.88 9.55
CA LYS A 483 33.88 24.97 8.80
C LYS A 483 33.70 24.60 7.33
N ILE A 484 32.66 25.14 6.71
CA ILE A 484 32.43 25.04 5.27
C ILE A 484 32.88 26.34 4.61
N GLN A 485 33.30 26.24 3.36
CA GLN A 485 33.60 27.37 2.51
C GLN A 485 32.30 28.13 2.18
N GLU A 486 32.26 29.42 2.52
CA GLU A 486 31.11 30.28 2.26
C GLU A 486 31.18 30.83 0.83
N ASP A 487 30.62 30.08 -0.12
CA ASP A 487 30.46 30.50 -1.51
C ASP A 487 29.12 30.05 -2.08
N LEU A 488 28.64 30.75 -3.10
CA LEU A 488 27.31 30.51 -3.65
C LEU A 488 27.17 29.12 -4.29
N ASP A 489 28.23 28.61 -4.91
CA ASP A 489 28.18 27.32 -5.59
C ASP A 489 28.09 26.18 -4.56
N SER A 490 28.87 26.24 -3.47
CA SER A 490 28.77 25.27 -2.36
C SER A 490 27.43 25.36 -1.64
N ALA A 491 26.92 26.57 -1.40
CA ALA A 491 25.60 26.79 -0.83
C ALA A 491 24.49 26.16 -1.71
N SER A 492 24.59 26.34 -3.02
CA SER A 492 23.63 25.81 -3.99
C SER A 492 23.65 24.28 -4.05
N ARG A 493 24.84 23.66 -3.98
CA ARG A 493 24.98 22.20 -3.90
C ARG A 493 24.44 21.64 -2.58
N GLN A 494 24.67 22.33 -1.47
CA GLN A 494 24.18 21.91 -0.15
C GLN A 494 22.66 21.92 -0.07
N LEU A 495 21.99 22.87 -0.74
CA LEU A 495 20.54 23.00 -0.68
C LEU A 495 19.79 21.72 -1.11
N TYR A 496 20.39 20.89 -1.98
CA TYR A 496 19.81 19.62 -2.41
C TYR A 496 19.48 18.66 -1.26
N TYR A 497 20.22 18.74 -0.16
CA TYR A 497 20.04 17.88 1.01
C TYR A 497 19.89 18.65 2.34
N ALA A 498 19.95 19.99 2.32
CA ALA A 498 19.96 20.79 3.53
C ALA A 498 18.72 20.58 4.43
N TYR A 499 17.56 20.31 3.83
CA TYR A 499 16.33 20.09 4.58
C TYR A 499 16.33 18.78 5.36
N ASP A 500 17.17 17.80 4.99
CA ASP A 500 17.29 16.49 5.65
C ASP A 500 18.24 16.47 6.84
N ILE A 501 18.87 17.61 7.13
CA ILE A 501 19.74 17.78 8.30
C ILE A 501 18.87 17.99 9.54
N MET A 502 19.16 17.25 10.61
CA MET A 502 18.48 17.38 11.90
C MET A 502 19.26 18.36 12.78
N TYR A 503 18.57 19.28 13.47
CA TYR A 503 19.22 20.21 14.40
C TYR A 503 18.53 20.27 15.76
N ASN A 504 19.32 20.35 16.82
CA ASN A 504 18.86 20.59 18.19
C ASN A 504 19.22 22.01 18.62
N ILE A 505 18.36 22.97 18.25
CA ILE A 505 18.57 24.41 18.46
C ILE A 505 17.54 24.91 19.47
N LYS A 506 17.99 25.72 20.43
CA LYS A 506 17.10 26.38 21.40
C LYS A 506 16.20 27.39 20.67
N GLN A 507 14.96 27.53 21.15
CA GLN A 507 13.98 28.41 20.50
C GLN A 507 14.49 29.86 20.43
N ASP A 508 15.07 30.39 21.50
CA ASP A 508 15.61 31.76 21.52
C ASP A 508 16.72 31.96 20.47
N ASP A 509 17.63 30.99 20.32
CA ASP A 509 18.70 31.06 19.32
C ASP A 509 18.14 31.02 17.90
N PHE A 510 17.12 30.20 17.68
CA PHE A 510 16.44 30.12 16.39
C PHE A 510 15.70 31.41 16.05
N ASP A 511 14.94 31.97 17.00
CA ASP A 511 14.19 33.22 16.80
C ASP A 511 15.15 34.40 16.53
N ASN A 512 16.29 34.44 17.22
CA ASN A 512 17.36 35.41 16.93
C ASN A 512 17.89 35.23 15.49
N PHE A 513 18.14 34.00 15.04
CA PHE A 513 18.58 33.75 13.66
C PHE A 513 17.54 34.21 12.64
N ILE A 514 16.26 33.95 12.90
CA ILE A 514 15.17 34.39 12.04
C ILE A 514 15.19 35.93 11.94
N GLN A 515 15.34 36.64 13.05
CA GLN A 515 15.40 38.11 13.06
C GLN A 515 16.64 38.66 12.36
N GLU A 516 17.82 38.14 12.68
CA GLU A 516 19.10 38.57 12.10
C GLU A 516 19.15 38.41 10.57
N ASN A 517 18.43 37.42 10.04
CA ASN A 517 18.39 37.12 8.61
C ASN A 517 17.07 37.55 7.94
N GLN A 518 16.22 38.33 8.61
CA GLN A 518 14.98 38.89 8.05
C GLN A 518 13.99 37.81 7.53
N LEU A 519 13.88 36.70 8.26
CA LEU A 519 13.07 35.53 7.90
C LEU A 519 11.67 35.53 8.55
N GLU A 520 11.31 36.52 9.37
CA GLU A 520 10.07 36.54 10.17
C GLU A 520 8.80 36.43 9.31
N ASN A 521 8.85 37.02 8.12
CA ASN A 521 7.78 36.99 7.14
C ASN A 521 8.15 36.14 5.92
N GLN A 522 9.04 35.16 6.06
CA GLN A 522 9.57 34.30 4.99
C GLN A 522 9.12 32.84 5.15
N ILE A 523 9.65 31.92 4.36
CA ILE A 523 9.29 30.50 4.45
C ILE A 523 10.15 29.89 5.55
N VAL A 524 9.54 29.68 6.71
CA VAL A 524 10.18 29.10 7.88
C VAL A 524 9.35 27.90 8.32
N VAL A 525 9.82 26.69 8.00
CA VAL A 525 9.19 25.45 8.43
C VAL A 525 10.12 24.75 9.41
N LYS A 526 9.60 24.50 10.62
CA LYS A 526 10.23 23.70 11.66
C LYS A 526 9.39 22.46 11.89
N THR A 527 9.98 21.28 11.67
CA THR A 527 9.29 20.00 11.83
C THR A 527 10.06 19.13 12.80
N ASN A 528 9.47 18.79 13.94
CA ASN A 528 10.09 17.89 14.90
C ASN A 528 10.26 16.48 14.29
N VAL A 529 11.45 15.89 14.46
CA VAL A 529 11.78 14.60 13.82
C VAL A 529 10.96 13.45 14.39
N TYR A 530 10.68 13.47 15.69
CA TYR A 530 9.95 12.41 16.38
C TYR A 530 8.45 12.51 16.15
N GLU A 531 7.88 13.71 16.12
CA GLU A 531 6.47 13.92 15.77
C GLU A 531 6.20 13.47 14.32
N LEU A 532 7.09 13.80 13.38
CA LEU A 532 6.99 13.34 12.00
C LEU A 532 7.07 11.81 11.91
N TYR A 533 8.00 11.20 12.63
CA TYR A 533 8.10 9.75 12.75
C TYR A 533 6.81 9.14 13.29
N GLN A 534 6.25 9.68 14.38
CA GLN A 534 5.01 9.18 14.97
C GLN A 534 3.82 9.31 14.01
N TYR A 535 3.73 10.43 13.28
CA TYR A 535 2.70 10.65 12.27
C TYR A 535 2.78 9.59 11.16
N ASN A 536 3.96 9.39 10.57
CA ASN A 536 4.19 8.39 9.53
C ASN A 536 3.98 6.96 10.06
N TRP A 537 4.44 6.67 11.28
CA TRP A 537 4.25 5.37 11.92
C TRP A 537 2.78 5.03 12.10
N LYS A 538 1.94 5.99 12.49
CA LYS A 538 0.48 5.79 12.59
C LYS A 538 -0.13 5.40 11.25
N ILE A 539 0.29 6.05 10.16
CA ILE A 539 -0.15 5.74 8.78
C ILE A 539 0.25 4.31 8.40
N ILE A 540 1.54 3.99 8.54
CA ILE A 540 2.09 2.67 8.19
C ILE A 540 1.44 1.55 9.02
N LYS A 541 1.30 1.76 10.34
CA LYS A 541 0.66 0.80 11.26
C LYS A 541 -0.77 0.50 10.85
N ARG A 542 -1.52 1.51 10.39
CA ARG A 542 -2.89 1.34 9.87
C ARG A 542 -2.89 0.53 8.56
N SER A 543 -1.97 0.82 7.64
CA SER A 543 -1.81 0.05 6.40
C SER A 543 -1.44 -1.42 6.66
N VAL A 544 -0.48 -1.67 7.56
CA VAL A 544 -0.05 -3.02 7.97
C VAL A 544 -1.22 -3.84 8.54
N LYS A 545 -2.08 -3.23 9.38
CA LYS A 545 -3.28 -3.90 9.89
C LYS A 545 -4.23 -4.34 8.77
N LEU A 546 -4.57 -3.43 7.86
CA LEU A 546 -5.50 -3.70 6.74
C LEU A 546 -4.96 -4.81 5.83
N ILE A 547 -3.67 -4.74 5.50
CA ILE A 547 -2.99 -5.69 4.62
C ILE A 547 -2.86 -7.08 5.26
N SER A 548 -2.65 -7.13 6.58
CA SER A 548 -2.61 -8.40 7.31
C SER A 548 -3.96 -9.12 7.24
N VAL A 549 -5.06 -8.39 7.39
CA VAL A 549 -6.43 -8.93 7.26
C VAL A 549 -6.69 -9.42 5.83
N LEU A 550 -6.33 -8.63 4.82
CA LEU A 550 -6.47 -9.02 3.40
C LEU A 550 -5.69 -10.30 3.10
N SER A 551 -4.45 -10.40 3.61
CA SER A 551 -3.60 -11.58 3.45
C SER A 551 -4.21 -12.82 4.10
N ALA A 552 -4.73 -12.69 5.32
CA ALA A 552 -5.44 -13.78 6.01
C ALA A 552 -6.66 -14.25 5.22
N PHE A 553 -7.41 -13.33 4.62
CA PHE A 553 -8.58 -13.65 3.81
C PHE A 553 -8.22 -14.43 2.54
N LEU A 554 -7.18 -14.00 1.83
CA LEU A 554 -6.66 -14.71 0.64
C LEU A 554 -6.23 -16.14 0.98
N ILE A 555 -5.52 -16.30 2.10
CA ILE A 555 -5.09 -17.61 2.58
C ILE A 555 -6.30 -18.50 2.94
N LEU A 556 -7.32 -17.97 3.60
CA LEU A 556 -8.54 -18.71 3.95
C LEU A 556 -9.29 -19.21 2.70
N ILE A 557 -9.35 -18.38 1.65
CA ILE A 557 -9.94 -18.77 0.36
C ILE A 557 -9.16 -19.94 -0.25
N GLN A 558 -7.83 -19.85 -0.29
CA GLN A 558 -6.97 -20.93 -0.80
C GLN A 558 -7.18 -22.23 0.00
N MET A 559 -7.22 -22.15 1.32
CA MET A 559 -7.49 -23.31 2.18
C MET A 559 -8.84 -23.96 1.86
N SER A 560 -9.88 -23.15 1.68
CA SER A 560 -11.22 -23.65 1.34
C SER A 560 -11.21 -24.43 0.03
N LEU A 561 -10.55 -23.88 -1.01
CA LEU A 561 -10.39 -24.54 -2.31
C LEU A 561 -9.61 -25.84 -2.22
N ILE A 562 -8.53 -25.89 -1.43
CA ILE A 562 -7.75 -27.12 -1.22
C ILE A 562 -8.59 -28.20 -0.56
N VAL A 563 -9.31 -27.88 0.53
CA VAL A 563 -10.21 -28.84 1.20
C VAL A 563 -11.24 -29.37 0.21
N PHE A 564 -11.76 -28.48 -0.64
CA PHE A 564 -12.76 -28.82 -1.62
C PHE A 564 -12.24 -29.78 -2.69
N ILE A 565 -11.08 -29.48 -3.29
CA ILE A 565 -10.39 -30.34 -4.27
C ILE A 565 -10.12 -31.71 -3.65
N ILE A 566 -9.57 -31.78 -2.43
CA ILE A 566 -9.30 -33.04 -1.73
C ILE A 566 -10.59 -33.85 -1.60
N LYS A 567 -11.68 -33.25 -1.11
CA LYS A 567 -12.96 -33.97 -0.92
C LYS A 567 -13.51 -34.54 -2.23
N ILE A 568 -13.29 -33.88 -3.35
CA ILE A 568 -13.71 -34.33 -4.69
C ILE A 568 -12.79 -35.44 -5.18
N GLU A 569 -11.47 -35.29 -5.05
CA GLU A 569 -10.50 -36.30 -5.48
C GLU A 569 -10.74 -37.64 -4.77
N TYR A 570 -11.04 -37.59 -3.46
CA TYR A 570 -11.43 -38.76 -2.68
C TYR A 570 -12.78 -39.35 -3.08
N LYS A 571 -13.70 -38.55 -3.62
CA LYS A 571 -14.99 -39.07 -4.13
C LYS A 571 -14.79 -39.74 -5.49
N VAL A 572 -14.05 -39.09 -6.40
CA VAL A 572 -13.76 -39.57 -7.77
C VAL A 572 -12.94 -40.86 -7.74
N ASN A 573 -11.89 -40.91 -6.93
CA ASN A 573 -10.93 -42.01 -6.89
C ASN A 573 -11.05 -42.88 -5.62
N SER A 574 -12.23 -42.89 -4.99
CA SER A 574 -12.49 -43.59 -3.72
C SER A 574 -12.02 -45.05 -3.72
N VAL A 575 -12.36 -45.79 -4.78
CA VAL A 575 -12.01 -47.22 -4.94
C VAL A 575 -10.51 -47.42 -5.08
N GLU A 576 -9.85 -46.62 -5.92
CA GLU A 576 -8.40 -46.72 -6.14
C GLU A 576 -7.63 -46.44 -4.84
N ILE A 577 -8.03 -45.39 -4.12
CA ILE A 577 -7.40 -44.99 -2.86
C ILE A 577 -7.59 -46.07 -1.78
N ALA A 578 -8.80 -46.65 -1.68
CA ALA A 578 -9.07 -47.71 -0.71
C ALA A 578 -8.25 -48.97 -1.00
N ILE A 579 -8.19 -49.41 -2.26
CA ILE A 579 -7.39 -50.57 -2.68
C ILE A 579 -5.92 -50.34 -2.36
N LYS A 580 -5.35 -49.19 -2.75
CA LYS A 580 -3.95 -48.86 -2.45
C LYS A 580 -3.64 -48.84 -0.96
N LYS A 581 -4.58 -48.40 -0.11
CA LYS A 581 -4.39 -48.46 1.34
C LYS A 581 -4.36 -49.89 1.87
N VAL A 582 -5.27 -50.75 1.41
CA VAL A 582 -5.31 -52.17 1.81
C VAL A 582 -4.03 -52.90 1.36
N LEU A 583 -3.53 -52.57 0.17
CA LEU A 583 -2.29 -53.12 -0.37
C LEU A 583 -1.00 -52.55 0.27
N GLY A 584 -1.11 -51.72 1.31
CA GLY A 584 0.06 -51.22 2.05
C GLY A 584 0.85 -50.10 1.37
N TYR A 585 0.31 -49.47 0.31
CA TYR A 585 1.00 -48.36 -0.35
C TYR A 585 1.24 -47.20 0.62
N ASN A 586 2.39 -46.56 0.45
CA ASN A 586 2.71 -45.38 1.22
C ASN A 586 1.73 -44.24 0.90
N ARG A 587 1.72 -43.25 1.78
CA ARG A 587 0.72 -42.18 1.75
C ARG A 587 0.82 -41.30 0.50
N LEU A 588 2.03 -41.09 -0.03
CA LEU A 588 2.27 -40.26 -1.21
C LEU A 588 1.82 -40.98 -2.48
N GLU A 589 2.16 -42.26 -2.64
CA GLU A 589 1.76 -43.09 -3.78
C GLU A 589 0.25 -43.26 -3.87
N ARG A 590 -0.40 -43.46 -2.71
CA ARG A 590 -1.85 -43.56 -2.63
C ARG A 590 -2.54 -42.27 -3.07
N ASN A 591 -2.02 -41.12 -2.66
CA ASN A 591 -2.63 -39.81 -2.86
C ASN A 591 -1.98 -39.00 -3.99
N ARG A 592 -1.20 -39.64 -4.87
CA ARG A 592 -0.45 -38.98 -5.95
C ARG A 592 -1.31 -38.00 -6.77
N LYS A 593 -2.58 -38.35 -7.02
CA LYS A 593 -3.49 -37.48 -7.76
C LYS A 593 -3.87 -36.20 -7.01
N ILE A 594 -3.93 -36.23 -5.68
CA ILE A 594 -4.15 -35.03 -4.87
C ILE A 594 -2.92 -34.12 -4.96
N PHE A 595 -1.71 -34.68 -5.04
CA PHE A 595 -0.48 -33.92 -5.24
C PHE A 595 -0.35 -33.32 -6.65
N TYR A 596 -1.15 -33.75 -7.64
CA TYR A 596 -1.27 -32.99 -8.90
C TYR A 596 -1.82 -31.58 -8.67
N SER A 597 -2.62 -31.39 -7.62
CA SER A 597 -3.07 -30.06 -7.21
C SER A 597 -1.88 -29.14 -6.91
N SER A 598 -0.79 -29.66 -6.33
CA SER A 598 0.42 -28.88 -6.04
C SER A 598 1.24 -28.56 -7.29
N LEU A 599 1.23 -29.42 -8.32
CA LEU A 599 1.84 -29.07 -9.61
C LEU A 599 1.12 -27.91 -10.28
N ILE A 600 -0.20 -27.86 -10.16
CA ILE A 600 -1.02 -26.76 -10.68
C ILE A 600 -0.66 -25.45 -9.99
N THR A 601 -0.39 -25.47 -8.68
CA THR A 601 0.10 -24.32 -7.92
C THR A 601 1.43 -23.82 -8.45
N MET A 602 2.37 -24.73 -8.76
CA MET A 602 3.65 -24.38 -9.38
C MET A 602 3.47 -23.71 -10.75
N ILE A 603 2.58 -24.23 -11.59
CA ILE A 603 2.24 -23.61 -12.89
C ILE A 603 1.68 -22.19 -12.67
N SER A 604 0.80 -22.04 -11.68
CA SER A 604 0.16 -20.75 -11.36
C SER A 604 1.17 -19.71 -10.89
N ILE A 605 2.14 -20.14 -10.06
CA ILE A 605 3.28 -19.33 -9.63
C ILE A 605 4.11 -18.90 -10.84
N SER A 606 4.47 -19.82 -11.74
CA SER A 606 5.22 -19.50 -12.95
C SER A 606 4.49 -18.48 -13.83
N VAL A 607 3.18 -18.64 -14.02
CA VAL A 607 2.36 -17.68 -14.77
C VAL A 607 2.35 -16.32 -14.08
N SER A 608 2.26 -16.28 -12.75
CA SER A 608 2.30 -15.03 -11.98
C SER A 608 3.61 -14.27 -12.18
N ILE A 609 4.73 -14.99 -12.16
CA ILE A 609 6.07 -14.42 -12.41
C ILE A 609 6.16 -13.86 -13.83
N ILE A 610 5.70 -14.60 -14.84
CA ILE A 610 5.69 -14.14 -16.23
C ILE A 610 4.84 -12.88 -16.38
N LEU A 611 3.63 -12.86 -15.80
CA LEU A 611 2.76 -11.67 -15.85
C LEU A 611 3.41 -10.47 -15.15
N SER A 612 4.07 -10.67 -14.01
CA SER A 612 4.79 -9.60 -13.31
C SER A 612 5.89 -8.99 -14.17
N LEU A 613 6.62 -9.81 -14.93
CA LEU A 613 7.65 -9.35 -15.87
C LEU A 613 7.05 -8.58 -17.05
N ILE A 614 5.96 -9.08 -17.64
CA ILE A 614 5.27 -8.43 -18.78
C ILE A 614 4.68 -7.07 -18.39
N PHE A 615 4.07 -6.98 -17.21
CA PHE A 615 3.42 -5.76 -16.74
C PHE A 615 4.36 -4.81 -15.99
N HIS A 616 5.67 -5.11 -15.94
CA HIS A 616 6.67 -4.34 -15.19
C HIS A 616 6.23 -4.06 -13.74
N ILE A 617 5.62 -5.05 -13.10
CA ILE A 617 5.19 -4.93 -11.70
C ILE A 617 6.44 -5.04 -10.82
N GLU A 618 6.83 -3.93 -10.18
CA GLU A 618 8.00 -3.80 -9.29
C GLU A 618 7.79 -4.52 -7.94
N GLN A 619 7.55 -5.82 -7.95
CA GLN A 619 7.43 -6.64 -6.73
C GLN A 619 8.71 -7.41 -6.40
N GLY A 620 9.63 -7.54 -7.36
CA GLY A 620 10.99 -8.07 -7.17
C GLY A 620 11.06 -9.35 -6.32
N VAL A 621 11.86 -9.30 -5.25
CA VAL A 621 12.11 -10.43 -4.33
C VAL A 621 10.84 -10.86 -3.56
N TYR A 622 9.90 -9.95 -3.31
CA TYR A 622 8.67 -10.27 -2.55
C TYR A 622 7.75 -11.23 -3.32
N LEU A 623 7.80 -11.21 -4.65
CA LEU A 623 7.09 -12.17 -5.49
C LEU A 623 7.64 -13.59 -5.29
N LEU A 624 8.96 -13.75 -5.20
CA LEU A 624 9.59 -15.04 -4.93
C LEU A 624 9.24 -15.53 -3.52
N ILE A 625 9.33 -14.66 -2.51
CA ILE A 625 8.98 -14.99 -1.13
C ILE A 625 7.51 -15.44 -1.02
N SER A 626 6.58 -14.68 -1.61
CA SER A 626 5.15 -15.04 -1.60
C SER A 626 4.88 -16.38 -2.29
N SER A 627 5.53 -16.63 -3.42
CA SER A 627 5.40 -17.88 -4.19
C SER A 627 5.85 -19.09 -3.38
N VAL A 628 7.02 -19.00 -2.74
CA VAL A 628 7.55 -20.06 -1.87
C VAL A 628 6.65 -20.27 -0.66
N ALA A 629 6.20 -19.18 -0.02
CA ALA A 629 5.33 -19.25 1.15
C ALA A 629 4.00 -19.94 0.84
N ILE A 630 3.33 -19.58 -0.26
CA ILE A 630 2.07 -20.20 -0.68
C ILE A 630 2.27 -21.67 -1.02
N GLY A 631 3.33 -22.01 -1.77
CA GLY A 631 3.64 -23.39 -2.14
C GLY A 631 3.88 -24.29 -0.92
N LEU A 632 4.71 -23.83 0.02
CA LEU A 632 4.98 -24.55 1.27
C LEU A 632 3.72 -24.67 2.14
N PHE A 633 2.98 -23.58 2.30
CA PHE A 633 1.76 -23.55 3.10
C PHE A 633 0.72 -24.54 2.56
N GLU A 634 0.50 -24.52 1.24
CA GLU A 634 -0.39 -25.46 0.58
C GLU A 634 0.06 -26.91 0.82
N TRP A 635 1.34 -27.19 0.59
CA TRP A 635 1.86 -28.56 0.70
C TRP A 635 1.62 -29.13 2.09
N ILE A 636 1.93 -28.36 3.14
CA ILE A 636 1.67 -28.71 4.54
C ILE A 636 0.17 -28.92 4.76
N TYR A 637 -0.67 -28.02 4.26
CA TYR A 637 -2.11 -28.07 4.47
C TYR A 637 -2.77 -29.28 3.79
N ILE A 638 -2.36 -29.64 2.57
CA ILE A 638 -2.81 -30.84 1.86
C ILE A 638 -2.50 -32.08 2.70
N GLN A 639 -1.29 -32.17 3.26
CA GLN A 639 -0.92 -33.28 4.14
C GLN A 639 -1.84 -33.31 5.37
N ILE A 640 -2.07 -32.21 6.08
CA ILE A 640 -2.95 -32.23 7.25
C ILE A 640 -4.37 -32.71 6.89
N LYS A 641 -4.92 -32.24 5.77
CA LYS A 641 -6.29 -32.55 5.36
C LYS A 641 -6.47 -33.95 4.80
N ILE A 642 -5.50 -34.50 4.08
CA ILE A 642 -5.50 -35.91 3.67
C ILE A 642 -5.67 -36.82 4.90
N SER A 643 -4.91 -36.58 5.98
CA SER A 643 -5.00 -37.40 7.20
C SER A 643 -6.41 -37.40 7.80
N SER A 644 -7.02 -36.22 7.88
CA SER A 644 -8.38 -36.05 8.41
C SER A 644 -9.42 -36.75 7.54
N VAL A 645 -9.35 -36.60 6.21
CA VAL A 645 -10.29 -37.19 5.27
C VAL A 645 -10.15 -38.72 5.21
N GLU A 646 -8.92 -39.25 5.23
CA GLU A 646 -8.71 -40.71 5.24
C GLU A 646 -9.27 -41.40 6.48
N ARG A 647 -9.10 -40.81 7.67
CA ARG A 647 -9.64 -41.37 8.92
C ARG A 647 -11.16 -41.45 8.88
N SER A 648 -11.81 -40.43 8.34
CA SER A 648 -13.28 -40.36 8.29
C SER A 648 -13.91 -41.21 7.19
N ARG A 649 -13.27 -41.36 6.03
CA ARG A 649 -13.93 -41.92 4.83
C ARG A 649 -13.57 -43.36 4.49
N ILE A 650 -12.42 -43.87 4.92
CA ILE A 650 -11.95 -45.17 4.43
C ILE A 650 -12.79 -46.32 4.97
N ALA A 651 -13.22 -46.25 6.23
CA ALA A 651 -14.11 -47.26 6.82
C ALA A 651 -15.46 -47.34 6.08
N THR A 652 -16.04 -46.19 5.72
CA THR A 652 -17.28 -46.11 4.92
C THR A 652 -17.07 -46.59 3.48
N ILE A 653 -15.95 -46.25 2.83
CA ILE A 653 -15.64 -46.69 1.46
C ILE A 653 -15.50 -48.23 1.40
N LEU A 654 -14.86 -48.84 2.40
CA LEU A 654 -14.66 -50.29 2.48
C LEU A 654 -15.94 -51.06 2.82
N LYS A 655 -16.88 -50.45 3.55
CA LYS A 655 -18.21 -51.03 3.85
C LYS A 655 -19.17 -51.00 2.65
N GLY A 656 -18.72 -50.56 1.47
CA GLY A 656 -19.56 -50.49 0.28
C GLY A 656 -20.52 -49.30 0.25
N GLU A 657 -20.47 -48.40 1.24
CA GLU A 657 -21.17 -47.11 1.18
C GLU A 657 -20.49 -46.23 0.13
N ARG A 658 -20.87 -46.43 -1.13
CA ARG A 658 -20.49 -45.55 -2.23
C ARG A 658 -21.35 -44.29 -2.17
N LEU A 659 -20.82 -43.24 -1.54
CA LEU A 659 -21.37 -41.86 -1.57
C LEU A 659 -21.78 -41.41 -2.98
#